data_AF-A0A348UVH1-F1
#
_entry.id   AF-A0A348UVH1-F1
#
_cell.length_a   1.000
_cell.length_b   1.000
_cell.length_c   1.000
_cell.angle_alpha   90.00
_cell.angle_beta   90.00
_cell.angle_gamma   90.00
#
_symmetry.space_group_name_H-M   'P 1'
#
loop_
_entity.id
_entity.type
_entity.pdbx_description
1 polymer ?
#
loop_
_entity_poly.entity_id
_entity_poly.type
_entity_poly.pdbx_seq_one_letter_code
_entity_poly.pdbx_strand_id
1 'polypeptide(L)'
;QSIGPSLGKSNVDIFGALDAVLAEQTLTITNGSDIQTLKISDSGAGATRSAADIAEALSSIDGITASASTTSAYFDISAMSSTVDDPIKFTLYVDGVTAVVDFTVADISVTPLAEQFEDALKAAAESINEKNKNTDLFVDVTTSGGAYIESASGATIGIYDFYAGGTLSVSSDSSTAPELITSAATPVDAVVIIGSVNIVMDPGMGISSSRDNFSDGLFGIIGPLYDTVDDEPAIIYWEIFDSSGNATGESGYVKIKEPEHALITDSTTGATILEFDISNGTLIAGNTLRINTDDSGAADILQGSVTGMAASVDDTYEFTVISGGTLPNNEKDIVIEWRSETGSGTIELEGNDKPGTQIIVNVDGMTLTFDGGTLVKGDVFYVTTDENGKAVADADRNTLQTLSDWHWTLKSFADEFNRSAGGVTASVTKKNTILFDTHDDYCAIENVTCLGSNNIDKKNFEITVLNYTALEFEAEGLEFVRTTDVITGLSSWRVNNPTGHTIAIIPTGGHDNGFQIDLNGDDIGDIEITFDRPVSGDGSIRMDLKSKKADDLSYAFAGDEAGDSGVAAALGVNTFFTGTGASTISVNNVVSDGDLLASGILNTETFKLASSDNTNARAMAETRYDSVDMKAYTYTRGEGVSVTVTATSLDDYQAFLVSNIGSTAAGINSALDYSETLVYQLTAQRDSISAVSLDEEMINLTAQQQAYLAAAKLLTTVQEMFDALLATR
;
A
#
# COMPACT_ATOMS: atom_id res chain seq x y z
N GLN A 1 -3.91 13.42 -18.29
CA GLN A 1 -2.45 13.34 -18.52
C GLN A 1 -1.87 14.73 -18.87
N SER A 2 -0.63 15.06 -18.45
CA SER A 2 0.09 16.27 -18.91
C SER A 2 0.70 16.09 -20.31
N ILE A 3 1.12 17.16 -21.01
CA ILE A 3 1.65 17.10 -22.41
C ILE A 3 3.08 16.52 -22.53
N GLY A 4 3.67 15.95 -21.48
CA GLY A 4 5.06 15.46 -21.53
C GLY A 4 5.27 14.15 -22.33
N PRO A 5 6.53 13.78 -22.66
CA PRO A 5 7.75 14.54 -22.41
C PRO A 5 7.90 15.72 -23.38
N SER A 6 8.35 16.87 -22.88
CA SER A 6 8.43 18.11 -23.64
C SER A 6 9.79 18.78 -23.49
N LEU A 7 10.28 19.34 -24.59
CA LEU A 7 11.61 19.93 -24.70
C LEU A 7 11.48 21.42 -25.02
N GLY A 8 12.22 22.25 -24.31
CA GLY A 8 12.25 23.69 -24.56
C GLY A 8 13.65 24.26 -24.54
N LYS A 9 13.78 25.38 -25.23
CA LYS A 9 15.05 26.04 -25.50
C LYS A 9 14.96 27.53 -25.25
N SER A 10 16.02 28.09 -24.70
CA SER A 10 16.18 29.52 -24.50
C SER A 10 17.59 29.96 -24.84
N ASN A 11 17.73 31.19 -25.34
CA ASN A 11 19.01 31.84 -25.60
C ASN A 11 19.35 32.87 -24.50
N VAL A 12 18.75 32.71 -23.31
CA VAL A 12 18.93 33.61 -22.16
C VAL A 12 19.53 32.86 -20.99
N ASP A 13 18.81 31.88 -20.44
CA ASP A 13 19.22 31.06 -19.31
C ASP A 13 18.31 29.81 -19.19
N ILE A 14 18.63 28.96 -18.20
CA ILE A 14 17.90 27.73 -17.91
C ILE A 14 16.44 27.99 -17.50
N PHE A 15 16.16 29.10 -16.82
CA PHE A 15 14.79 29.44 -16.38
C PHE A 15 13.92 29.88 -17.55
N GLY A 16 14.49 30.58 -18.54
CA GLY A 16 13.80 30.87 -19.79
C GLY A 16 13.53 29.61 -20.61
N ALA A 17 14.40 28.60 -20.56
CA ALA A 17 14.16 27.32 -21.20
C ALA A 17 13.04 26.54 -20.48
N LEU A 18 13.03 26.60 -19.15
CA LEU A 18 11.99 26.04 -18.30
C LEU A 18 10.63 26.73 -18.52
N ASP A 19 10.60 28.06 -18.64
CA ASP A 19 9.39 28.84 -18.98
C ASP A 19 8.83 28.48 -20.36
N ALA A 20 9.68 28.07 -21.32
CA ALA A 20 9.24 27.66 -22.64
C ALA A 20 8.51 26.30 -22.65
N VAL A 21 8.74 25.46 -21.63
CA VAL A 21 8.14 24.12 -21.50
C VAL A 21 7.03 24.10 -20.47
N LEU A 22 7.30 24.66 -19.29
CA LEU A 22 6.41 24.68 -18.14
C LEU A 22 6.61 26.00 -17.39
N ALA A 23 5.82 26.99 -17.74
CA ALA A 23 5.84 28.26 -17.02
C ALA A 23 5.21 28.11 -15.63
N GLU A 24 5.61 28.98 -14.69
CA GLU A 24 5.00 29.00 -13.36
C GLU A 24 3.48 29.15 -13.45
N GLN A 25 2.77 28.35 -12.66
CA GLN A 25 1.31 28.24 -12.71
C GLN A 25 0.73 27.77 -11.38
N THR A 26 -0.57 27.95 -11.21
CA THR A 26 -1.32 27.41 -10.08
C THR A 26 -2.35 26.43 -10.59
N LEU A 27 -2.33 25.21 -10.06
CA LEU A 27 -3.37 24.22 -10.24
C LEU A 27 -4.48 24.46 -9.23
N THR A 28 -5.73 24.38 -9.67
CA THR A 28 -6.92 24.41 -8.84
C THR A 28 -7.56 23.04 -8.90
N ILE A 29 -7.66 22.38 -7.74
CA ILE A 29 -8.26 21.07 -7.55
C ILE A 29 -9.62 21.27 -6.87
N THR A 30 -10.67 20.65 -7.40
CA THR A 30 -12.02 20.69 -6.84
C THR A 30 -12.48 19.28 -6.47
N ASN A 31 -13.05 19.11 -5.29
CA ASN A 31 -13.75 17.89 -4.88
C ASN A 31 -15.10 18.32 -4.29
N GLY A 32 -16.18 18.19 -5.06
CA GLY A 32 -17.48 18.78 -4.72
C GLY A 32 -17.38 20.29 -4.45
N SER A 33 -17.63 20.70 -3.20
CA SER A 33 -17.53 22.10 -2.77
C SER A 33 -16.15 22.54 -2.26
N ASP A 34 -15.24 21.59 -2.04
CA ASP A 34 -13.89 21.86 -1.52
C ASP A 34 -12.93 22.24 -2.64
N ILE A 35 -12.16 23.30 -2.42
CA ILE A 35 -11.19 23.86 -3.38
C ILE A 35 -9.81 23.89 -2.74
N GLN A 36 -8.86 23.22 -3.40
CA GLN A 36 -7.44 23.23 -3.02
C GLN A 36 -6.61 23.82 -4.16
N THR A 37 -5.47 24.43 -3.84
CA THR A 37 -4.57 25.01 -4.84
C THR A 37 -3.14 24.51 -4.67
N LEU A 38 -2.52 24.09 -5.75
CA LEU A 38 -1.10 23.72 -5.81
C LEU A 38 -0.35 24.71 -6.68
N LYS A 39 0.63 25.42 -6.11
CA LYS A 39 1.50 26.31 -6.87
C LYS A 39 2.68 25.51 -7.44
N ILE A 40 2.90 25.63 -8.74
CA ILE A 40 4.06 25.12 -9.47
C ILE A 40 5.00 26.31 -9.73
N SER A 41 6.14 26.36 -9.06
CA SER A 41 7.11 27.45 -9.17
C SER A 41 8.49 27.09 -8.62
N ASP A 42 9.54 27.82 -8.99
CA ASP A 42 10.91 27.57 -8.50
C ASP A 42 11.16 28.16 -7.10
N SER A 43 10.18 28.82 -6.51
CA SER A 43 10.30 29.45 -5.21
C SER A 43 8.99 29.42 -4.41
N GLY A 44 9.10 29.06 -3.14
CA GLY A 44 7.98 29.04 -2.18
C GLY A 44 7.63 27.63 -1.70
N ALA A 45 6.47 27.52 -1.04
CA ALA A 45 5.88 26.24 -0.64
C ALA A 45 4.93 25.78 -1.75
N GLY A 46 5.36 24.80 -2.54
CA GLY A 46 4.66 24.26 -3.72
C GLY A 46 5.53 23.22 -4.41
N ALA A 47 5.08 22.70 -5.55
CA ALA A 47 5.89 21.81 -6.38
C ALA A 47 6.89 22.64 -7.20
N THR A 48 8.12 22.13 -7.36
CA THR A 48 9.02 22.69 -8.36
C THR A 48 8.52 22.32 -9.76
N ARG A 49 9.13 22.90 -10.79
CA ARG A 49 8.78 22.64 -12.18
C ARG A 49 9.39 21.32 -12.69
N SER A 50 9.08 20.24 -11.96
CA SER A 50 9.53 18.88 -12.19
C SER A 50 8.36 17.91 -12.19
N ALA A 51 8.36 16.95 -13.11
CA ALA A 51 7.28 15.95 -13.16
C ALA A 51 7.24 15.14 -11.86
N ALA A 52 8.41 14.78 -11.31
CA ALA A 52 8.54 14.10 -10.02
C ALA A 52 7.89 14.89 -8.88
N ASP A 53 8.31 16.15 -8.67
CA ASP A 53 7.81 16.99 -7.59
C ASP A 53 6.32 17.34 -7.74
N ILE A 54 5.84 17.52 -8.99
CA ILE A 54 4.43 17.77 -9.27
C ILE A 54 3.61 16.52 -8.93
N ALA A 55 4.07 15.32 -9.32
CA ALA A 55 3.40 14.07 -9.01
C ALA A 55 3.37 13.80 -7.49
N GLU A 56 4.47 14.04 -6.78
CA GLU A 56 4.53 13.90 -5.32
C GLU A 56 3.56 14.88 -4.63
N ALA A 57 3.59 16.16 -5.03
CA ALA A 57 2.74 17.17 -4.43
C ALA A 57 1.25 16.92 -4.70
N LEU A 58 0.89 16.47 -5.90
CA LEU A 58 -0.48 16.08 -6.24
C LEU A 58 -0.92 14.84 -5.46
N SER A 59 -0.08 13.82 -5.34
CA SER A 59 -0.36 12.60 -4.57
C SER A 59 -0.51 12.84 -3.07
N SER A 60 -0.09 14.01 -2.57
CA SER A 60 -0.34 14.41 -1.19
C SER A 60 -1.78 14.88 -0.93
N ILE A 61 -2.56 15.12 -1.98
CA ILE A 61 -3.97 15.54 -1.93
C ILE A 61 -4.86 14.28 -1.89
N ASP A 62 -5.82 14.25 -0.97
CA ASP A 62 -6.77 13.14 -0.88
C ASP A 62 -7.58 12.98 -2.18
N GLY A 63 -7.69 11.73 -2.64
CA GLY A 63 -8.37 11.37 -3.88
C GLY A 63 -7.57 11.62 -5.16
N ILE A 64 -6.27 11.92 -5.07
CA ILE A 64 -5.39 12.03 -6.25
C ILE A 64 -4.22 11.06 -6.11
N THR A 65 -4.01 10.25 -7.14
CA THR A 65 -2.78 9.48 -7.35
C THR A 65 -2.10 10.01 -8.59
N ALA A 66 -0.88 10.52 -8.46
CA ALA A 66 -0.12 11.01 -9.60
C ALA A 66 1.25 10.32 -9.69
N SER A 67 1.68 10.03 -10.92
CA SER A 67 2.99 9.46 -11.20
C SER A 67 3.69 10.27 -12.29
N ALA A 68 5.00 10.37 -12.18
CA ALA A 68 5.84 10.98 -13.20
C ALA A 68 6.37 9.91 -14.16
N SER A 69 6.48 10.24 -15.44
CA SER A 69 7.23 9.41 -16.38
C SER A 69 8.71 9.59 -16.15
N THR A 70 9.47 8.58 -16.55
CA THR A 70 10.90 8.71 -16.80
C THR A 70 11.19 9.95 -17.66
N THR A 71 12.24 10.69 -17.29
CA THR A 71 12.75 11.82 -18.08
C THR A 71 14.13 11.45 -18.61
N SER A 72 14.28 11.45 -19.94
CA SER A 72 15.53 11.09 -20.60
C SER A 72 16.03 12.25 -21.47
N ALA A 73 17.35 12.41 -21.54
CA ALA A 73 18.01 13.35 -22.43
C ALA A 73 19.10 12.62 -23.22
N TYR A 74 18.98 12.64 -24.55
CA TYR A 74 19.89 12.01 -25.48
C TYR A 74 20.85 13.04 -26.07
N PHE A 75 22.14 12.71 -26.08
CA PHE A 75 23.22 13.54 -26.60
C PHE A 75 23.80 12.96 -27.88
N ASP A 76 23.58 13.67 -28.98
CA ASP A 76 24.32 13.43 -30.23
C ASP A 76 25.51 14.39 -30.30
N ILE A 77 26.70 13.80 -30.18
CA ILE A 77 28.00 14.47 -30.15
C ILE A 77 28.73 14.40 -31.50
N SER A 78 28.10 13.87 -32.56
CA SER A 78 28.73 13.65 -33.86
C SER A 78 29.22 14.93 -34.54
N ALA A 79 28.63 16.08 -34.19
CA ALA A 79 28.98 17.41 -34.69
C ALA A 79 29.95 18.19 -33.77
N MET A 80 30.47 17.57 -32.71
CA MET A 80 31.44 18.17 -31.80
C MET A 80 32.88 18.01 -32.32
N SER A 81 33.78 18.92 -31.91
CA SER A 81 35.20 18.84 -32.23
C SER A 81 35.82 17.61 -31.57
N SER A 82 36.55 16.84 -32.35
CA SER A 82 37.36 15.70 -31.92
C SER A 82 38.86 16.02 -31.92
N THR A 83 39.22 17.31 -31.95
CA THR A 83 40.61 17.75 -31.94
C THR A 83 41.20 17.57 -30.54
N VAL A 84 42.33 16.88 -30.44
CA VAL A 84 43.06 16.72 -29.17
C VAL A 84 43.37 18.09 -28.57
N ASP A 85 43.24 18.19 -27.25
CA ASP A 85 43.38 19.41 -26.44
C ASP A 85 42.22 20.44 -26.54
N ASP A 86 41.15 20.17 -27.31
CA ASP A 86 39.96 21.02 -27.28
C ASP A 86 39.14 20.79 -25.99
N PRO A 87 38.67 21.84 -25.31
CA PRO A 87 37.82 21.72 -24.13
C PRO A 87 36.35 21.46 -24.50
N ILE A 88 35.69 20.61 -23.73
CA ILE A 88 34.24 20.39 -23.75
C ILE A 88 33.71 20.66 -22.34
N LYS A 89 32.80 21.64 -22.24
CA LYS A 89 32.23 22.06 -20.96
C LYS A 89 30.75 22.42 -21.08
N PHE A 90 29.94 22.00 -20.12
CA PHE A 90 28.57 22.48 -19.91
C PHE A 90 28.13 22.24 -18.46
N THR A 91 27.02 22.85 -18.07
CA THR A 91 26.38 22.61 -16.77
C THR A 91 25.15 21.75 -16.95
N LEU A 92 25.13 20.61 -16.25
CA LEU A 92 23.97 19.76 -16.07
C LEU A 92 23.14 20.30 -14.91
N TYR A 93 21.84 20.44 -15.13
CA TYR A 93 20.82 20.85 -14.19
C TYR A 93 19.83 19.71 -14.01
N VAL A 94 19.57 19.29 -12.77
CA VAL A 94 18.54 18.30 -12.42
C VAL A 94 17.79 18.78 -11.19
N ASP A 95 16.51 19.10 -11.33
CA ASP A 95 15.62 19.56 -10.24
C ASP A 95 16.24 20.60 -9.30
N GLY A 96 16.85 21.63 -9.88
CA GLY A 96 17.47 22.74 -9.13
C GLY A 96 18.90 22.47 -8.68
N VAL A 97 19.40 21.24 -8.82
CA VAL A 97 20.76 20.85 -8.48
C VAL A 97 21.64 20.82 -9.72
N THR A 98 22.85 21.36 -9.61
CA THR A 98 23.76 21.50 -10.76
C THR A 98 25.08 20.77 -10.56
N ALA A 99 25.63 20.27 -11.65
CA ALA A 99 26.98 19.74 -11.77
C ALA A 99 27.61 20.17 -13.10
N VAL A 100 28.93 20.37 -13.11
CA VAL A 100 29.64 20.77 -14.31
C VAL A 100 30.23 19.53 -14.97
N VAL A 101 29.95 19.34 -16.25
CA VAL A 101 30.68 18.41 -17.12
C VAL A 101 31.83 19.20 -17.74
N ASP A 102 33.07 18.79 -17.48
CA ASP A 102 34.28 19.50 -17.89
C ASP A 102 35.39 18.50 -18.20
N PHE A 103 35.76 18.36 -19.48
CA PHE A 103 36.91 17.56 -19.89
C PHE A 103 37.61 18.16 -21.12
N THR A 104 38.84 17.74 -21.34
CA THR A 104 39.64 18.10 -22.53
C THR A 104 39.80 16.86 -23.39
N VAL A 105 39.56 16.98 -24.70
CA VAL A 105 39.62 15.85 -25.63
C VAL A 105 41.03 15.23 -25.62
N ALA A 106 41.10 13.98 -25.14
CA ALA A 106 42.30 13.16 -25.16
C ALA A 106 42.43 12.42 -26.52
N ASP A 107 43.49 11.62 -26.68
CA ASP A 107 43.75 10.87 -27.92
C ASP A 107 42.59 9.90 -28.25
N ILE A 108 41.77 10.30 -29.23
CA ILE A 108 40.58 9.55 -29.69
C ILE A 108 40.91 8.19 -30.34
N SER A 109 42.19 7.93 -30.65
CA SER A 109 42.63 6.61 -31.12
C SER A 109 42.81 5.59 -29.99
N VAL A 110 42.85 6.06 -28.74
CA VAL A 110 42.95 5.25 -27.52
C VAL A 110 41.60 5.10 -26.85
N THR A 111 40.90 6.22 -26.61
CA THR A 111 39.58 6.26 -25.98
C THR A 111 38.66 7.11 -26.87
N PRO A 112 37.62 6.53 -27.50
CA PRO A 112 36.69 7.27 -28.34
C PRO A 112 36.09 8.49 -27.63
N LEU A 113 35.78 9.56 -28.38
CA LEU A 113 35.19 10.78 -27.82
C LEU A 113 33.88 10.52 -27.06
N ALA A 114 33.09 9.54 -27.51
CA ALA A 114 31.85 9.13 -26.86
C ALA A 114 32.09 8.57 -25.45
N GLU A 115 33.13 7.74 -25.28
CA GLU A 115 33.50 7.17 -23.97
C GLU A 115 34.05 8.27 -23.04
N GLN A 116 34.85 9.21 -23.56
CA GLN A 116 35.31 10.37 -22.78
C GLN A 116 34.15 11.28 -22.33
N PHE A 117 33.14 11.46 -23.19
CA PHE A 117 31.95 12.24 -22.89
C PHE A 117 31.05 11.53 -21.86
N GLU A 118 30.86 10.22 -22.02
CA GLU A 118 30.15 9.37 -21.07
C GLU A 118 30.75 9.44 -19.67
N ASP A 119 32.08 9.25 -19.54
CA ASP A 119 32.77 9.29 -18.25
C ASP A 119 32.55 10.63 -17.53
N ALA A 120 32.63 11.74 -18.26
CA ALA A 120 32.45 13.08 -17.71
C ALA A 120 30.98 13.36 -17.32
N LEU A 121 30.02 12.87 -18.13
CA LEU A 121 28.60 12.98 -17.85
C LEU A 121 28.20 12.12 -16.63
N LYS A 122 28.73 10.91 -16.54
CA LYS A 122 28.53 9.99 -15.42
C LYS A 122 29.05 10.58 -14.10
N ALA A 123 30.25 11.16 -14.11
CA ALA A 123 30.80 11.83 -12.94
C ALA A 123 29.92 13.01 -12.47
N ALA A 124 29.32 13.76 -13.40
CA ALA A 124 28.39 14.84 -13.07
C ALA A 124 27.07 14.31 -12.50
N ALA A 125 26.50 13.24 -13.09
CA ALA A 125 25.30 12.58 -12.60
C ALA A 125 25.49 11.98 -11.18
N GLU A 126 26.62 11.31 -10.94
CA GLU A 126 27.00 10.78 -9.62
C GLU A 126 27.11 11.92 -8.58
N SER A 127 27.71 13.06 -8.95
CA SER A 127 27.78 14.23 -8.06
C SER A 127 26.40 14.80 -7.69
N ILE A 128 25.42 14.73 -8.60
CA ILE A 128 24.04 15.15 -8.33
C ILE A 128 23.34 14.12 -7.43
N ASN A 129 23.44 12.84 -7.75
CA ASN A 129 22.91 11.73 -6.94
C ASN A 129 23.42 11.81 -5.48
N GLU A 130 24.72 12.07 -5.27
CA GLU A 130 25.29 12.27 -3.93
C GLU A 130 24.71 13.48 -3.18
N LYS A 131 24.51 14.61 -3.88
CA LYS A 131 23.90 15.83 -3.28
C LYS A 131 22.44 15.59 -2.91
N ASN A 132 21.71 14.87 -3.75
CA ASN A 132 20.30 14.52 -3.56
C ASN A 132 20.09 13.33 -2.61
N LYS A 133 21.16 12.59 -2.30
CA LYS A 133 21.14 11.36 -1.50
C LYS A 133 20.20 10.30 -2.08
N ASN A 134 20.17 10.19 -3.41
CA ASN A 134 19.43 9.17 -4.14
C ASN A 134 20.32 8.58 -5.26
N THR A 135 19.83 7.57 -5.97
CA THR A 135 20.53 6.94 -7.10
C THR A 135 19.67 7.02 -8.36
N ASP A 136 18.98 8.14 -8.52
CA ASP A 136 17.92 8.30 -9.53
C ASP A 136 18.48 8.51 -10.94
N LEU A 137 19.61 9.22 -11.06
CA LEU A 137 20.22 9.48 -12.36
C LEU A 137 21.09 8.32 -12.82
N PHE A 138 20.79 7.83 -14.02
CA PHE A 138 21.56 6.82 -14.72
C PHE A 138 22.09 7.38 -16.04
N VAL A 139 23.33 7.00 -16.41
CA VAL A 139 23.98 7.40 -17.67
C VAL A 139 24.40 6.12 -18.39
N ASP A 140 24.07 6.03 -19.67
CA ASP A 140 24.40 4.89 -20.53
C ASP A 140 24.67 5.33 -21.97
N VAL A 141 25.25 4.44 -22.78
CA VAL A 141 25.69 4.71 -24.15
C VAL A 141 25.01 3.80 -25.14
N THR A 142 24.48 4.43 -26.19
CA THR A 142 23.90 3.72 -27.33
C THR A 142 24.98 3.03 -28.16
N THR A 143 24.65 1.91 -28.79
CA THR A 143 25.55 1.19 -29.72
C THR A 143 26.05 2.04 -30.90
N SER A 144 25.42 3.20 -31.15
CA SER A 144 25.80 4.23 -32.13
C SER A 144 26.77 5.30 -31.63
N GLY A 145 27.18 5.27 -30.34
CA GLY A 145 28.16 6.22 -29.77
C GLY A 145 27.57 7.55 -29.27
N GLY A 146 26.25 7.61 -29.04
CA GLY A 146 25.61 8.72 -28.30
C GLY A 146 25.39 8.34 -26.84
N ALA A 147 25.59 9.28 -25.93
CA ALA A 147 25.31 9.11 -24.50
C ALA A 147 23.90 9.60 -24.18
N TYR A 148 23.23 8.98 -23.21
CA TYR A 148 21.99 9.52 -22.67
C TYR A 148 22.03 9.48 -21.15
N ILE A 149 21.28 10.40 -20.55
CA ILE A 149 21.03 10.45 -19.10
C ILE A 149 19.53 10.27 -18.88
N GLU A 150 19.20 9.54 -17.83
CA GLU A 150 17.83 9.19 -17.49
C GLU A 150 17.59 9.40 -15.99
N SER A 151 16.42 9.96 -15.66
CA SER A 151 15.86 9.99 -14.32
C SER A 151 14.61 9.11 -14.31
N ALA A 152 14.65 8.03 -13.53
CA ALA A 152 13.53 7.11 -13.37
C ALA A 152 12.37 7.77 -12.61
N SER A 153 12.68 8.67 -11.67
CA SER A 153 11.68 9.42 -10.90
C SER A 153 10.98 10.51 -11.68
N GLY A 154 11.48 10.89 -12.86
CA GLY A 154 10.92 11.95 -13.69
C GLY A 154 11.42 13.36 -13.33
N ALA A 155 12.66 13.45 -12.83
CA ALA A 155 13.33 14.72 -12.58
C ALA A 155 13.56 15.50 -13.88
N THR A 156 13.41 16.82 -13.83
CA THR A 156 13.69 17.72 -14.95
C THR A 156 15.17 17.70 -15.28
N ILE A 157 15.50 17.49 -16.55
CA ILE A 157 16.90 17.47 -17.02
C ILE A 157 17.16 18.68 -17.89
N GLY A 158 18.18 19.45 -17.54
CA GLY A 158 18.54 20.69 -18.23
C GLY A 158 20.03 20.82 -18.49
N ILE A 159 20.38 21.52 -19.56
CA ILE A 159 21.77 21.80 -19.95
C ILE A 159 21.90 23.26 -20.35
N TYR A 160 22.96 23.90 -19.87
CA TYR A 160 23.31 25.27 -20.24
C TYR A 160 24.81 25.49 -20.13
N ASP A 161 25.27 26.69 -20.48
CA ASP A 161 26.69 27.08 -20.45
C ASP A 161 27.62 26.20 -21.30
N PHE A 162 27.13 25.75 -22.46
CA PHE A 162 27.90 24.91 -23.37
C PHE A 162 29.08 25.67 -24.02
N TYR A 163 30.26 25.07 -23.94
CA TYR A 163 31.51 25.57 -24.49
C TYR A 163 32.32 24.40 -25.07
N ALA A 164 32.31 24.29 -26.41
CA ALA A 164 33.15 23.38 -27.17
C ALA A 164 33.30 23.86 -28.63
N GLY A 165 34.25 23.30 -29.38
CA GLY A 165 34.21 23.41 -30.85
C GLY A 165 33.07 22.57 -31.41
N GLY A 166 32.23 23.13 -32.28
CA GLY A 166 31.09 22.41 -32.89
C GLY A 166 29.75 22.62 -32.19
N THR A 167 28.83 21.67 -32.36
CA THR A 167 27.44 21.72 -31.89
C THR A 167 27.10 20.46 -31.11
N LEU A 168 26.39 20.60 -29.98
CA LEU A 168 25.78 19.50 -29.24
C LEU A 168 24.30 19.43 -29.58
N SER A 169 23.81 18.25 -29.95
CA SER A 169 22.39 18.01 -30.21
C SER A 169 21.78 17.32 -28.98
N VAL A 170 20.63 17.82 -28.51
CA VAL A 170 19.89 17.27 -27.36
C VAL A 170 18.45 16.92 -27.79
N SER A 171 17.98 15.72 -27.47
CA SER A 171 16.60 15.29 -27.68
C SER A 171 16.04 14.55 -26.47
N SER A 172 14.71 14.42 -26.38
CA SER A 172 14.05 13.64 -25.31
C SER A 172 14.11 12.14 -25.55
N ASP A 173 14.23 11.72 -26.81
CA ASP A 173 14.45 10.32 -27.20
C ASP A 173 15.29 10.19 -28.48
N SER A 174 15.56 8.96 -28.92
CA SER A 174 16.33 8.67 -30.14
C SER A 174 15.59 8.93 -31.46
N SER A 175 14.30 9.28 -31.41
CA SER A 175 13.38 9.40 -32.55
C SER A 175 12.79 10.81 -32.75
N THR A 176 12.86 11.65 -31.74
CA THR A 176 12.37 13.04 -31.70
C THR A 176 13.37 13.99 -32.35
N ALA A 177 12.85 15.08 -32.92
CA ALA A 177 13.69 16.09 -33.56
C ALA A 177 14.60 16.75 -32.50
N PRO A 178 15.93 16.71 -32.66
CA PRO A 178 16.84 17.26 -31.66
C PRO A 178 16.89 18.79 -31.71
N GLU A 179 17.09 19.42 -30.55
CA GLU A 179 17.46 20.83 -30.46
C GLU A 179 18.99 20.98 -30.46
N LEU A 180 19.47 22.02 -31.15
CA LEU A 180 20.89 22.27 -31.33
C LEU A 180 21.40 23.29 -30.31
N ILE A 181 22.44 22.95 -29.57
CA ILE A 181 23.18 23.85 -28.69
C ILE A 181 24.52 24.19 -29.34
N THR A 182 24.74 25.46 -29.65
CA THR A 182 25.96 25.93 -30.33
C THR A 182 26.86 26.71 -29.39
N SER A 183 28.17 26.65 -29.59
CA SER A 183 29.08 27.51 -28.85
C SER A 183 28.95 28.97 -29.31
N ALA A 184 28.35 29.81 -28.47
CA ALA A 184 28.28 31.25 -28.68
C ALA A 184 29.43 31.97 -27.95
N ALA A 185 29.79 33.18 -28.41
CA ALA A 185 30.83 34.02 -27.79
C ALA A 185 30.48 34.47 -26.35
N THR A 186 29.24 34.27 -25.93
CA THR A 186 28.73 34.37 -24.56
C THR A 186 27.78 33.17 -24.36
N PRO A 187 28.02 32.23 -23.45
CA PRO A 187 27.18 31.04 -23.29
C PRO A 187 25.84 31.48 -22.68
N VAL A 188 24.75 31.35 -23.42
CA VAL A 188 23.39 31.63 -22.92
C VAL A 188 22.35 30.67 -23.52
N ASP A 189 22.78 29.68 -24.31
CA ASP A 189 21.88 28.65 -24.83
C ASP A 189 21.62 27.62 -23.73
N ALA A 190 20.34 27.38 -23.44
CA ALA A 190 19.86 26.41 -22.48
C ALA A 190 18.77 25.53 -23.09
N VAL A 191 18.79 24.25 -22.77
CA VAL A 191 17.76 23.27 -23.15
C VAL A 191 17.29 22.56 -21.89
N VAL A 192 15.98 22.35 -21.78
CA VAL A 192 15.34 21.64 -20.66
C VAL A 192 14.36 20.62 -21.23
N ILE A 193 14.33 19.45 -20.59
CA ILE A 193 13.37 18.38 -20.84
C ILE A 193 12.64 18.09 -19.52
N ILE A 194 11.31 18.05 -19.58
CA ILE A 194 10.45 17.67 -18.45
C ILE A 194 9.66 16.41 -18.88
N GLY A 195 9.55 15.44 -17.98
CA GLY A 195 8.71 14.26 -18.16
C GLY A 195 7.21 14.57 -18.18
N SER A 196 6.38 13.56 -18.37
CA SER A 196 4.94 13.69 -18.19
C SER A 196 4.53 13.37 -16.76
N VAL A 197 3.42 13.96 -16.33
CA VAL A 197 2.68 13.61 -15.12
C VAL A 197 1.39 12.92 -15.54
N ASN A 198 1.21 11.69 -15.08
CA ASN A 198 -0.06 10.97 -15.07
C ASN A 198 -0.77 11.31 -13.77
N ILE A 199 -2.06 11.62 -13.87
CA ILE A 199 -2.89 12.02 -12.72
C ILE A 199 -4.16 11.19 -12.82
N VAL A 200 -4.40 10.38 -11.81
CA VAL A 200 -5.63 9.64 -11.56
C VAL A 200 -6.31 10.34 -10.40
N MET A 201 -7.59 10.69 -10.55
CA MET A 201 -8.37 11.33 -9.50
C MET A 201 -9.61 10.48 -9.23
N ASP A 202 -10.10 10.53 -7.99
CA ASP A 202 -11.37 9.91 -7.64
C ASP A 202 -12.52 10.51 -8.48
N PRO A 203 -13.59 9.74 -8.75
CA PRO A 203 -14.75 10.23 -9.47
C PRO A 203 -15.32 11.54 -8.88
N GLY A 204 -15.73 12.47 -9.73
CA GLY A 204 -16.25 13.79 -9.32
C GLY A 204 -15.20 14.84 -8.95
N MET A 205 -13.90 14.50 -8.97
CA MET A 205 -12.83 15.48 -8.80
C MET A 205 -12.49 16.21 -10.11
N GLY A 206 -12.17 17.50 -9.99
CA GLY A 206 -11.75 18.35 -11.09
C GLY A 206 -10.35 18.91 -10.86
N ILE A 207 -9.59 19.08 -11.95
CA ILE A 207 -8.31 19.77 -11.94
C ILE A 207 -8.22 20.73 -13.11
N SER A 208 -7.73 21.94 -12.86
CA SER A 208 -7.48 22.95 -13.89
C SER A 208 -6.20 23.71 -13.58
N SER A 209 -5.55 24.25 -14.60
CA SER A 209 -4.42 25.16 -14.43
C SER A 209 -4.82 26.58 -14.78
N SER A 210 -4.25 27.53 -14.04
CA SER A 210 -4.23 28.96 -14.43
C SER A 210 -3.67 29.23 -15.84
N ARG A 211 -3.07 28.22 -16.49
CA ARG A 211 -2.47 28.27 -17.83
C ARG A 211 -3.10 27.32 -18.88
N ASP A 212 -4.32 26.81 -18.67
CA ASP A 212 -5.01 25.86 -19.60
C ASP A 212 -5.23 26.34 -21.05
N ASN A 213 -4.82 27.56 -21.41
CA ASN A 213 -4.92 28.11 -22.78
C ASN A 213 -3.55 28.44 -23.40
N PHE A 214 -2.46 28.02 -22.77
CA PHE A 214 -1.10 28.35 -23.19
C PHE A 214 -0.31 27.07 -23.46
N SER A 215 0.60 27.10 -24.43
CA SER A 215 1.46 25.95 -24.75
C SER A 215 2.45 25.61 -23.63
N ASP A 216 2.65 26.53 -22.68
CA ASP A 216 3.55 26.39 -21.52
C ASP A 216 2.82 26.00 -20.22
N GLY A 217 1.54 25.64 -20.30
CA GLY A 217 0.76 25.09 -19.18
C GLY A 217 0.96 23.58 -19.03
N LEU A 218 0.79 23.04 -17.81
CA LEU A 218 0.95 21.61 -17.51
C LEU A 218 0.08 20.72 -18.42
N PHE A 219 -1.14 21.19 -18.70
CA PHE A 219 -2.11 20.54 -19.58
C PHE A 219 -2.17 21.16 -20.98
N GLY A 220 -1.34 22.17 -21.24
CA GLY A 220 -1.29 23.03 -22.44
C GLY A 220 -2.61 23.55 -22.99
N ILE A 221 -2.65 23.85 -24.30
CA ILE A 221 -3.75 24.59 -24.97
C ILE A 221 -5.05 23.78 -25.07
N ILE A 222 -4.96 22.46 -25.03
CA ILE A 222 -6.12 21.56 -25.17
C ILE A 222 -6.85 21.40 -23.81
N GLY A 223 -6.27 21.92 -22.71
CA GLY A 223 -6.72 21.63 -21.35
C GLY A 223 -6.30 20.22 -20.92
N PRO A 224 -6.64 19.78 -19.69
CA PRO A 224 -6.36 18.41 -19.27
C PRO A 224 -6.89 17.45 -20.32
N LEU A 225 -5.99 16.69 -20.92
CA LEU A 225 -6.38 15.50 -21.68
C LEU A 225 -6.95 14.55 -20.63
N TYR A 226 -8.28 14.60 -20.50
CA TYR A 226 -9.07 13.49 -20.00
C TYR A 226 -8.88 12.40 -21.04
N ASP A 227 -7.85 11.60 -20.82
CA ASP A 227 -7.92 10.22 -21.22
C ASP A 227 -8.99 9.66 -20.27
N THR A 228 -10.27 9.78 -20.65
CA THR A 228 -11.12 8.64 -20.36
C THR A 228 -10.43 7.56 -21.15
N VAL A 229 -9.67 6.72 -20.45
CA VAL A 229 -9.10 5.55 -21.06
C VAL A 229 -10.32 4.70 -21.42
N ASP A 230 -10.96 5.02 -22.55
CA ASP A 230 -12.11 4.37 -23.18
C ASP A 230 -11.65 3.01 -23.76
N ASP A 231 -10.71 2.35 -23.08
CA ASP A 231 -9.96 1.22 -23.61
C ASP A 231 -9.20 0.46 -22.50
N GLU A 232 -9.74 0.42 -21.28
CA GLU A 232 -9.29 -0.50 -20.22
C GLU A 232 -10.25 -1.70 -20.16
N PRO A 233 -10.10 -2.71 -21.05
CA PRO A 233 -10.50 -4.04 -20.63
C PRO A 233 -9.78 -4.36 -19.32
N ALA A 234 -10.31 -5.24 -18.48
CA ALA A 234 -9.57 -5.65 -17.28
C ALA A 234 -8.14 -6.08 -17.67
N ILE A 235 -7.14 -5.27 -17.28
CA ILE A 235 -5.76 -5.48 -17.65
C ILE A 235 -5.03 -6.06 -16.45
N ILE A 236 -4.39 -7.20 -16.64
CA ILE A 236 -3.43 -7.73 -15.68
C ILE A 236 -2.05 -7.26 -16.12
N TYR A 237 -1.43 -6.39 -15.32
CA TYR A 237 0.02 -6.18 -15.40
C TYR A 237 0.73 -7.37 -14.76
N TRP A 238 1.76 -7.87 -15.43
CA TRP A 238 2.64 -8.91 -14.89
C TRP A 238 4.09 -8.52 -15.07
N GLU A 239 4.92 -9.01 -14.16
CA GLU A 239 6.37 -8.80 -14.17
C GLU A 239 7.04 -10.04 -13.59
N ILE A 240 8.17 -10.44 -14.19
CA ILE A 240 8.99 -11.54 -13.70
C ILE A 240 10.08 -11.01 -12.78
N PHE A 241 10.24 -11.69 -11.65
CA PHE A 241 11.29 -11.41 -10.68
C PHE A 241 12.30 -12.55 -10.66
N ASP A 242 13.57 -12.21 -10.46
CA ASP A 242 14.61 -13.18 -10.20
C ASP A 242 14.50 -13.79 -8.78
N SER A 243 15.34 -14.78 -8.48
CA SER A 243 15.38 -15.44 -7.17
C SER A 243 15.81 -14.53 -6.01
N SER A 244 16.32 -13.34 -6.30
CA SER A 244 16.64 -12.30 -5.30
C SER A 244 15.51 -11.29 -5.11
N GLY A 245 14.41 -11.42 -5.86
CA GLY A 245 13.26 -10.53 -5.83
C GLY A 245 13.45 -9.25 -6.66
N ASN A 246 14.42 -9.21 -7.58
CA ASN A 246 14.59 -8.07 -8.49
C ASN A 246 13.84 -8.32 -9.80
N ALA A 247 13.23 -7.27 -10.35
CA ALA A 247 12.63 -7.34 -11.68
C ALA A 247 13.67 -7.76 -12.74
N THR A 248 13.32 -8.73 -13.57
CA THR A 248 14.18 -9.16 -14.70
C THR A 248 14.08 -8.21 -15.90
N GLY A 249 13.11 -7.28 -15.87
CA GLY A 249 12.74 -6.43 -16.99
C GLY A 249 11.78 -7.07 -17.99
N GLU A 250 11.43 -8.35 -17.80
CA GLU A 250 10.34 -8.99 -18.54
C GLU A 250 9.01 -8.70 -17.83
N SER A 251 8.22 -7.82 -18.42
CA SER A 251 6.89 -7.45 -17.97
C SER A 251 5.93 -7.29 -19.15
N GLY A 252 4.64 -7.21 -18.85
CA GLY A 252 3.64 -7.00 -19.88
C GLY A 252 2.25 -6.78 -19.32
N TYR A 253 1.32 -6.58 -20.25
CA TYR A 253 -0.09 -6.38 -19.96
C TYR A 253 -0.92 -7.44 -20.67
N VAL A 254 -1.87 -8.02 -19.96
CA VAL A 254 -2.83 -8.99 -20.49
C VAL A 254 -4.18 -8.31 -20.51
N LYS A 255 -4.68 -7.99 -21.71
CA LYS A 255 -6.05 -7.54 -21.89
C LYS A 255 -6.98 -8.74 -21.74
N ILE A 256 -7.88 -8.71 -20.78
CA ILE A 256 -8.92 -9.72 -20.63
C ILE A 256 -10.07 -9.36 -21.57
N LYS A 257 -10.23 -10.16 -22.63
CA LYS A 257 -11.23 -9.92 -23.69
C LYS A 257 -12.41 -10.87 -23.65
N GLU A 258 -12.28 -11.99 -22.95
CA GLU A 258 -13.31 -13.03 -22.86
C GLU A 258 -13.38 -13.53 -21.40
N PRO A 259 -14.57 -13.75 -20.84
CA PRO A 259 -14.77 -14.02 -19.42
C PRO A 259 -14.32 -15.42 -18.96
N GLU A 260 -13.75 -16.26 -19.82
CA GLU A 260 -13.46 -17.66 -19.49
C GLU A 260 -11.97 -17.88 -19.19
N HIS A 261 -11.05 -17.34 -20.00
CA HIS A 261 -9.61 -17.59 -19.84
C HIS A 261 -8.72 -16.41 -20.26
N ALA A 262 -7.73 -16.08 -19.43
CA ALA A 262 -6.65 -15.13 -19.77
C ALA A 262 -5.32 -15.87 -19.96
N LEU A 263 -4.65 -15.63 -21.08
CA LEU A 263 -3.40 -16.30 -21.45
C LEU A 263 -2.23 -15.31 -21.51
N ILE A 264 -1.14 -15.64 -20.82
CA ILE A 264 0.16 -15.00 -21.01
C ILE A 264 0.96 -15.88 -21.95
N THR A 265 1.46 -15.30 -23.04
CA THR A 265 2.30 -16.02 -24.01
C THR A 265 3.65 -15.35 -24.13
N ASP A 266 4.68 -16.16 -24.30
CA ASP A 266 6.04 -15.72 -24.59
C ASP A 266 6.06 -14.96 -25.92
N SER A 267 6.54 -13.72 -25.91
CA SER A 267 6.56 -12.82 -27.07
C SER A 267 7.51 -13.29 -28.19
N THR A 268 8.46 -14.17 -27.86
CA THR A 268 9.48 -14.71 -28.77
C THR A 268 9.11 -16.12 -29.28
N THR A 269 8.52 -16.97 -28.43
CA THR A 269 8.23 -18.37 -28.78
C THR A 269 6.74 -18.65 -29.04
N GLY A 270 5.83 -17.79 -28.58
CA GLY A 270 4.38 -17.95 -28.67
C GLY A 270 3.82 -19.06 -27.77
N ALA A 271 4.63 -19.63 -26.87
CA ALA A 271 4.19 -20.63 -25.91
C ALA A 271 3.40 -19.98 -24.77
N THR A 272 2.37 -20.66 -24.25
CA THR A 272 1.67 -20.22 -23.03
C THR A 272 2.62 -20.32 -21.83
N ILE A 273 2.84 -19.19 -21.17
CA ILE A 273 3.62 -19.07 -19.93
C ILE A 273 2.68 -19.29 -18.72
N LEU A 274 1.54 -18.60 -18.71
CA LEU A 274 0.55 -18.63 -17.64
C LEU A 274 -0.86 -18.64 -18.23
N GLU A 275 -1.78 -19.34 -17.58
CA GLU A 275 -3.19 -19.41 -17.92
C GLU A 275 -4.01 -19.17 -16.65
N PHE A 276 -4.95 -18.24 -16.72
CA PHE A 276 -5.92 -17.96 -15.66
C PHE A 276 -7.30 -18.41 -16.12
N ASP A 277 -7.97 -19.21 -15.29
CA ASP A 277 -9.41 -19.40 -15.37
C ASP A 277 -10.08 -18.28 -14.56
N ILE A 278 -10.77 -17.40 -15.27
CA ILE A 278 -11.42 -16.20 -14.70
C ILE A 278 -12.95 -16.34 -14.75
N SER A 279 -13.46 -17.54 -15.06
CA SER A 279 -14.89 -17.80 -15.23
C SER A 279 -15.72 -17.68 -13.94
N ASN A 280 -15.08 -17.71 -12.76
CA ASN A 280 -15.75 -17.81 -11.46
C ASN A 280 -15.53 -16.60 -10.54
N GLY A 281 -15.43 -15.39 -11.07
CA GLY A 281 -15.37 -14.19 -10.25
C GLY A 281 -15.24 -12.90 -11.05
N THR A 282 -15.24 -11.78 -10.35
CA THR A 282 -14.92 -10.50 -10.97
C THR A 282 -13.55 -10.03 -10.50
N LEU A 283 -12.70 -9.67 -11.46
CA LEU A 283 -11.43 -9.03 -11.15
C LEU A 283 -11.70 -7.58 -10.74
N ILE A 284 -10.97 -7.15 -9.72
CA ILE A 284 -11.03 -5.80 -9.18
C ILE A 284 -9.61 -5.23 -9.27
N ALA A 285 -9.50 -4.00 -9.76
CA ALA A 285 -8.23 -3.29 -9.84
C ALA A 285 -7.56 -3.21 -8.46
N GLY A 286 -6.23 -3.24 -8.44
CA GLY A 286 -5.43 -3.15 -7.22
C GLY A 286 -5.15 -4.48 -6.51
N ASN A 287 -5.76 -5.60 -6.95
CA ASN A 287 -5.38 -6.92 -6.47
C ASN A 287 -4.01 -7.32 -7.04
N THR A 288 -3.13 -7.86 -6.20
CA THR A 288 -1.81 -8.37 -6.60
C THR A 288 -1.75 -9.86 -6.36
N LEU A 289 -1.21 -10.59 -7.34
CA LEU A 289 -0.97 -12.04 -7.26
C LEU A 289 0.52 -12.30 -7.49
N ARG A 290 1.16 -13.05 -6.60
CA ARG A 290 2.54 -13.52 -6.79
C ARG A 290 2.54 -15.04 -6.95
N ILE A 291 3.24 -15.54 -7.97
CA ILE A 291 3.39 -16.98 -8.21
C ILE A 291 4.89 -17.27 -8.28
N ASN A 292 5.37 -18.17 -7.42
CA ASN A 292 6.75 -18.63 -7.47
C ASN A 292 6.87 -19.85 -8.38
N THR A 293 8.01 -19.98 -9.05
CA THR A 293 8.31 -21.09 -9.96
C THR A 293 9.56 -21.86 -9.51
N ASP A 294 9.64 -23.14 -9.87
CA ASP A 294 10.83 -23.95 -9.72
C ASP A 294 11.91 -23.66 -10.79
N ASP A 295 13.05 -24.35 -10.71
CA ASP A 295 14.16 -24.25 -11.67
C ASP A 295 13.79 -24.62 -13.13
N SER A 296 12.63 -25.27 -13.33
CA SER A 296 12.10 -25.62 -14.64
C SER A 296 11.09 -24.60 -15.18
N GLY A 297 10.76 -23.56 -14.40
CA GLY A 297 9.76 -22.56 -14.72
C GLY A 297 8.33 -23.01 -14.47
N ALA A 298 8.12 -24.14 -13.78
CA ALA A 298 6.79 -24.59 -13.39
C ALA A 298 6.35 -23.91 -12.09
N ALA A 299 5.08 -23.55 -11.95
CA ALA A 299 4.55 -22.98 -10.70
C ALA A 299 4.77 -23.94 -9.53
N ASP A 300 5.39 -23.44 -8.45
CA ASP A 300 5.80 -24.20 -7.28
C ASP A 300 5.37 -23.45 -6.00
N ILE A 301 4.06 -23.47 -5.76
CA ILE A 301 3.38 -22.75 -4.68
C ILE A 301 3.69 -23.42 -3.33
N LEU A 302 3.82 -22.61 -2.28
CA LEU A 302 4.01 -23.08 -0.91
C LEU A 302 2.91 -24.07 -0.49
N GLN A 303 3.31 -25.26 -0.08
CA GLN A 303 2.41 -26.29 0.42
C GLN A 303 2.78 -26.68 1.85
N GLY A 304 1.78 -26.80 2.70
CA GLY A 304 1.98 -27.24 4.06
C GLY A 304 0.71 -27.25 4.90
N SER A 305 0.89 -27.54 6.18
CA SER A 305 -0.19 -27.57 7.15
C SER A 305 0.25 -27.09 8.52
N VAL A 306 -0.70 -26.55 9.27
CA VAL A 306 -0.50 -26.10 10.65
C VAL A 306 -1.30 -26.98 11.60
N THR A 307 -0.64 -27.45 12.65
CA THR A 307 -1.26 -28.20 13.75
C THR A 307 -0.83 -27.64 15.10
N GLY A 308 -1.44 -28.10 16.19
CA GLY A 308 -1.15 -27.57 17.53
C GLY A 308 -2.10 -26.43 17.93
N MET A 309 -1.71 -25.71 18.98
CA MET A 309 -2.44 -24.57 19.53
C MET A 309 -1.47 -23.42 19.71
N ALA A 310 -1.76 -22.29 19.06
CA ALA A 310 -1.01 -21.06 19.17
C ALA A 310 -1.17 -20.43 20.56
N ALA A 311 -0.15 -19.68 21.01
CA ALA A 311 -0.24 -18.91 22.25
C ALA A 311 -1.07 -17.63 22.08
N SER A 312 -1.09 -17.03 20.89
CA SER A 312 -2.02 -15.97 20.49
C SER A 312 -3.27 -16.59 19.86
N VAL A 313 -4.45 -16.09 20.22
CA VAL A 313 -5.76 -16.61 19.79
C VAL A 313 -6.58 -15.50 19.16
N ASP A 314 -7.53 -15.85 18.28
CA ASP A 314 -8.27 -14.89 17.42
C ASP A 314 -7.34 -13.84 16.80
N ASP A 315 -6.24 -14.32 16.21
CA ASP A 315 -5.13 -13.53 15.72
C ASP A 315 -4.69 -14.03 14.33
N THR A 316 -4.03 -13.17 13.59
CA THR A 316 -3.43 -13.50 12.30
C THR A 316 -1.91 -13.35 12.43
N TYR A 317 -1.23 -14.50 12.40
CA TYR A 317 0.22 -14.54 12.32
C TYR A 317 0.64 -14.21 10.89
N GLU A 318 1.55 -13.28 10.75
CA GLU A 318 2.17 -12.92 9.47
C GLU A 318 3.61 -13.42 9.44
N PHE A 319 3.95 -14.14 8.38
CA PHE A 319 5.27 -14.70 8.14
C PHE A 319 5.87 -14.05 6.90
N THR A 320 7.00 -13.37 7.07
CA THR A 320 7.74 -12.70 5.99
C THR A 320 9.06 -13.42 5.72
N VAL A 321 9.28 -13.83 4.47
CA VAL A 321 10.50 -14.51 4.04
C VAL A 321 11.64 -13.49 3.91
N ILE A 322 12.69 -13.68 4.70
CA ILE A 322 13.90 -12.83 4.71
C ILE A 322 14.97 -13.38 3.76
N SER A 323 15.07 -14.70 3.66
CA SER A 323 15.96 -15.41 2.74
C SER A 323 15.20 -16.57 2.12
N GLY A 324 15.10 -16.58 0.78
CA GLY A 324 14.35 -17.57 0.02
C GLY A 324 15.11 -18.86 -0.29
N GLY A 325 14.40 -19.83 -0.87
CA GLY A 325 14.90 -21.13 -1.31
C GLY A 325 13.76 -22.08 -1.70
N THR A 326 14.11 -23.24 -2.24
CA THR A 326 13.15 -24.28 -2.66
C THR A 326 13.05 -25.38 -1.61
N LEU A 327 11.83 -25.65 -1.15
CA LEU A 327 11.54 -26.66 -0.15
C LEU A 327 11.27 -28.03 -0.80
N PRO A 328 11.59 -29.14 -0.13
CA PRO A 328 12.30 -29.24 1.15
C PRO A 328 13.83 -29.32 1.00
N ASN A 329 14.36 -29.22 -0.22
CA ASN A 329 15.77 -29.49 -0.54
C ASN A 329 16.57 -28.19 -0.75
N ASN A 330 16.42 -27.21 0.15
CA ASN A 330 17.09 -25.92 0.01
C ASN A 330 18.61 -26.03 0.23
N GLU A 331 19.40 -25.37 -0.62
CA GLU A 331 20.87 -25.37 -0.50
C GLU A 331 21.38 -24.54 0.69
N LYS A 332 20.61 -23.53 1.10
CA LYS A 332 20.86 -22.64 2.23
C LYS A 332 19.61 -22.54 3.08
N ASP A 333 19.79 -22.25 4.36
CA ASP A 333 18.68 -22.10 5.29
C ASP A 333 17.76 -20.95 4.84
N ILE A 334 16.47 -21.25 4.76
CA ILE A 334 15.43 -20.25 4.49
C ILE A 334 15.13 -19.58 5.82
N VAL A 335 15.22 -18.26 5.88
CA VAL A 335 14.96 -17.49 7.11
C VAL A 335 13.64 -16.77 6.96
N ILE A 336 12.73 -16.99 7.91
CA ILE A 336 11.39 -16.40 7.93
C ILE A 336 11.23 -15.66 9.26
N GLU A 337 10.86 -14.39 9.19
CA GLU A 337 10.42 -13.61 10.34
C GLU A 337 8.91 -13.77 10.51
N TRP A 338 8.43 -13.90 11.73
CA TRP A 338 7.01 -13.96 12.02
C TRP A 338 6.63 -12.92 13.07
N ARG A 339 5.40 -12.42 12.98
CA ARG A 339 4.78 -11.52 13.96
C ARG A 339 3.35 -11.93 14.26
N SER A 340 2.90 -11.64 15.46
CA SER A 340 1.53 -11.75 15.93
C SER A 340 1.19 -10.54 16.81
N GLU A 341 -0.02 -10.48 17.36
CA GLU A 341 -0.43 -9.43 18.30
C GLU A 341 0.47 -9.37 19.54
N THR A 342 1.03 -10.51 19.95
CA THR A 342 1.76 -10.65 21.22
C THR A 342 3.22 -11.01 21.10
N GLY A 343 3.66 -11.42 19.92
CA GLY A 343 4.98 -11.99 19.72
C GLY A 343 5.57 -11.66 18.35
N SER A 344 6.87 -11.87 18.27
CA SER A 344 7.58 -11.94 17.00
C SER A 344 8.81 -12.82 17.17
N GLY A 345 9.33 -13.32 16.07
CA GLY A 345 10.54 -14.12 16.09
C GLY A 345 11.00 -14.50 14.69
N THR A 346 12.04 -15.32 14.63
CA THR A 346 12.59 -15.83 13.38
C THR A 346 12.66 -17.35 13.44
N ILE A 347 12.34 -18.01 12.33
CA ILE A 347 12.56 -19.43 12.11
C ILE A 347 13.54 -19.62 10.96
N GLU A 348 14.38 -20.65 11.09
CA GLU A 348 15.31 -21.09 10.06
C GLU A 348 14.85 -22.47 9.59
N LEU A 349 14.61 -22.62 8.28
CA LEU A 349 14.26 -23.89 7.66
C LEU A 349 15.53 -24.49 7.07
N GLU A 350 16.14 -25.42 7.80
CA GLU A 350 17.30 -26.20 7.33
C GLU A 350 16.88 -27.18 6.23
N GLY A 351 17.66 -27.23 5.15
CA GLY A 351 17.39 -28.14 4.02
C GLY A 351 17.52 -29.60 4.41
N ASN A 352 16.62 -30.43 3.90
CA ASN A 352 16.62 -31.86 4.22
C ASN A 352 17.69 -32.63 3.41
N ASP A 353 18.54 -33.39 4.11
CA ASP A 353 19.55 -34.30 3.51
C ASP A 353 18.93 -35.46 2.71
N LYS A 354 17.62 -35.68 2.84
CA LYS A 354 16.87 -36.76 2.19
C LYS A 354 15.80 -36.16 1.27
N PRO A 355 15.84 -36.48 -0.04
CA PRO A 355 14.82 -36.02 -0.98
C PRO A 355 13.42 -36.45 -0.55
N GLY A 356 12.49 -35.49 -0.46
CA GLY A 356 11.06 -35.73 -0.24
C GLY A 356 10.62 -35.90 1.22
N THR A 357 11.45 -35.48 2.19
CA THR A 357 11.03 -35.38 3.60
C THR A 357 10.48 -33.97 3.90
N GLN A 358 9.43 -33.88 4.71
CA GLN A 358 8.83 -32.60 5.13
C GLN A 358 9.75 -31.84 6.08
N ILE A 359 9.69 -30.50 6.06
CA ILE A 359 10.33 -29.66 7.09
C ILE A 359 9.29 -29.35 8.15
N ILE A 360 9.64 -29.52 9.43
CA ILE A 360 8.72 -29.31 10.55
C ILE A 360 9.38 -28.34 11.54
N VAL A 361 8.68 -27.25 11.84
CA VAL A 361 9.13 -26.23 12.79
C VAL A 361 8.03 -25.88 13.78
N ASN A 362 8.43 -25.51 14.99
CA ASN A 362 7.50 -25.07 16.01
C ASN A 362 7.54 -23.55 16.13
N VAL A 363 6.37 -22.92 16.05
CA VAL A 363 6.20 -21.47 16.17
C VAL A 363 5.10 -21.23 17.19
N ASP A 364 5.48 -20.66 18.33
CA ASP A 364 4.52 -20.17 19.34
C ASP A 364 3.41 -21.17 19.74
N GLY A 365 3.78 -22.45 19.91
CA GLY A 365 2.85 -23.54 20.26
C GLY A 365 2.22 -24.27 19.06
N MET A 366 2.30 -23.68 17.87
CA MET A 366 1.95 -24.33 16.61
C MET A 366 3.12 -25.17 16.07
N THR A 367 2.77 -26.18 15.28
CA THR A 367 3.70 -26.96 14.47
C THR A 367 3.37 -26.73 13.00
N LEU A 368 4.26 -26.06 12.29
CA LEU A 368 4.17 -25.81 10.86
C LEU A 368 4.92 -26.93 10.15
N THR A 369 4.23 -27.61 9.23
CA THR A 369 4.78 -28.65 8.36
C THR A 369 4.78 -28.13 6.94
N PHE A 370 5.96 -28.08 6.33
CA PHE A 370 6.14 -27.68 4.95
C PHE A 370 6.37 -28.92 4.07
N ASP A 371 5.50 -29.09 3.08
CA ASP A 371 5.49 -30.22 2.15
C ASP A 371 6.35 -29.93 0.91
N GLY A 372 6.37 -28.68 0.45
CA GLY A 372 7.10 -28.24 -0.73
C GLY A 372 6.79 -26.79 -1.10
N GLY A 373 7.35 -26.33 -2.22
CA GLY A 373 7.17 -24.98 -2.73
C GLY A 373 8.45 -24.16 -2.73
N THR A 374 8.47 -23.12 -3.55
CA THR A 374 9.58 -22.16 -3.63
C THR A 374 9.19 -20.88 -2.93
N LEU A 375 10.07 -20.39 -2.05
CA LEU A 375 9.93 -19.12 -1.34
C LEU A 375 11.01 -18.15 -1.81
N VAL A 376 10.64 -16.90 -2.04
CA VAL A 376 11.54 -15.82 -2.44
C VAL A 376 11.54 -14.76 -1.36
N LYS A 377 12.64 -13.99 -1.26
CA LYS A 377 12.73 -12.87 -0.33
C LYS A 377 11.55 -11.90 -0.54
N GLY A 378 10.93 -11.50 0.56
CA GLY A 378 9.77 -10.61 0.59
C GLY A 378 8.42 -11.32 0.44
N ASP A 379 8.38 -12.64 0.23
CA ASP A 379 7.12 -13.37 0.27
C ASP A 379 6.49 -13.30 1.65
N VAL A 380 5.15 -13.24 1.66
CA VAL A 380 4.36 -13.23 2.87
C VAL A 380 3.33 -14.35 2.81
N PHE A 381 3.13 -15.01 3.95
CA PHE A 381 2.00 -15.92 4.16
C PHE A 381 1.45 -15.76 5.58
N TYR A 382 0.22 -16.21 5.78
CA TYR A 382 -0.55 -15.98 7.00
C TYR A 382 -1.05 -17.29 7.59
N VAL A 383 -1.19 -17.27 8.92
CA VAL A 383 -1.93 -18.29 9.69
C VAL A 383 -2.89 -17.57 10.60
N THR A 384 -4.19 -17.75 10.37
CA THR A 384 -5.24 -17.20 11.23
C THR A 384 -5.67 -18.25 12.23
N THR A 385 -5.83 -17.89 13.50
CA THR A 385 -6.20 -18.79 14.59
C THR A 385 -7.59 -18.46 15.13
N ASP A 386 -8.33 -19.47 15.57
CA ASP A 386 -9.60 -19.30 16.29
C ASP A 386 -9.41 -18.91 17.78
N GLU A 387 -10.53 -18.78 18.50
CA GLU A 387 -10.61 -18.48 19.94
C GLU A 387 -9.84 -19.48 20.83
N ASN A 388 -9.54 -20.68 20.30
CA ASN A 388 -8.80 -21.74 20.97
C ASN A 388 -7.35 -21.85 20.49
N GLY A 389 -6.89 -20.92 19.65
CA GLY A 389 -5.54 -20.90 19.08
C GLY A 389 -5.32 -21.94 17.99
N LYS A 390 -6.37 -22.57 17.47
CA LYS A 390 -6.24 -23.54 16.38
C LYS A 390 -6.24 -22.81 15.05
N ALA A 391 -5.32 -23.19 14.15
CA ALA A 391 -5.29 -22.66 12.80
C ALA A 391 -6.61 -22.92 12.06
N VAL A 392 -7.17 -21.86 11.48
CA VAL A 392 -8.38 -21.85 10.66
C VAL A 392 -7.99 -22.14 9.22
N ALA A 393 -8.68 -23.10 8.60
CA ALA A 393 -8.45 -23.43 7.21
C ALA A 393 -9.38 -22.62 6.30
N ASP A 394 -8.91 -22.27 5.10
CA ASP A 394 -9.74 -21.67 4.05
C ASP A 394 -10.80 -22.66 3.49
N ALA A 395 -11.54 -22.23 2.47
CA ALA A 395 -12.56 -23.06 1.81
C ALA A 395 -11.99 -24.34 1.18
N ASP A 396 -10.72 -24.30 0.76
CA ASP A 396 -9.98 -25.41 0.15
C ASP A 396 -9.22 -26.27 1.18
N ARG A 397 -9.37 -25.94 2.47
CA ARG A 397 -8.75 -26.58 3.64
C ARG A 397 -7.26 -26.31 3.80
N ASN A 398 -6.73 -25.24 3.22
CA ASN A 398 -5.37 -24.79 3.46
C ASN A 398 -5.32 -23.98 4.76
N THR A 399 -4.35 -24.29 5.61
CA THR A 399 -4.11 -23.58 6.89
C THR A 399 -2.96 -22.58 6.80
N LEU A 400 -2.18 -22.64 5.71
CA LEU A 400 -1.19 -21.64 5.31
C LEU A 400 -1.80 -20.88 4.14
N GLN A 401 -2.08 -19.59 4.34
CA GLN A 401 -2.67 -18.72 3.33
C GLN A 401 -1.56 -17.85 2.73
N THR A 402 -1.37 -17.89 1.42
CA THR A 402 -0.30 -17.20 0.71
C THR A 402 -0.79 -15.89 0.09
N LEU A 403 0.13 -15.02 -0.34
CA LEU A 403 -0.23 -13.87 -1.20
C LEU A 403 -0.80 -14.30 -2.57
N SER A 404 -0.64 -15.57 -2.95
CA SER A 404 -1.31 -16.12 -4.14
C SER A 404 -2.82 -16.31 -3.93
N ASP A 405 -3.28 -16.26 -2.68
CA ASP A 405 -4.70 -16.32 -2.33
C ASP A 405 -5.29 -14.90 -2.36
N TRP A 406 -6.42 -14.73 -3.05
CA TRP A 406 -7.01 -13.41 -3.30
C TRP A 406 -7.51 -12.78 -2.00
N HIS A 407 -7.00 -11.59 -1.67
CA HIS A 407 -7.47 -10.81 -0.52
C HIS A 407 -7.98 -9.45 -0.97
N TRP A 408 -9.13 -9.04 -0.44
CA TRP A 408 -9.65 -7.69 -0.67
C TRP A 408 -8.85 -6.69 0.16
N THR A 409 -8.32 -5.67 -0.49
CA THR A 409 -7.84 -4.46 0.17
C THR A 409 -8.99 -3.49 0.41
N LEU A 410 -8.80 -2.47 1.25
CA LEU A 410 -9.79 -1.38 1.38
C LEU A 410 -10.05 -0.69 0.04
N LYS A 411 -9.00 -0.58 -0.80
CA LYS A 411 -9.09 0.06 -2.11
C LYS A 411 -9.89 -0.81 -3.08
N SER A 412 -9.58 -2.10 -3.18
CA SER A 412 -10.36 -3.01 -4.02
C SER A 412 -11.80 -3.15 -3.51
N PHE A 413 -12.05 -3.09 -2.20
CA PHE A 413 -13.42 -3.01 -1.68
C PHE A 413 -14.12 -1.73 -2.16
N ALA A 414 -13.46 -0.57 -2.07
CA ALA A 414 -14.05 0.71 -2.50
C ALA A 414 -14.37 0.70 -4.00
N ASP A 415 -13.47 0.18 -4.81
CA ASP A 415 -13.64 0.07 -6.26
C ASP A 415 -14.80 -0.88 -6.61
N GLU A 416 -14.90 -2.03 -5.93
CA GLU A 416 -16.03 -2.96 -6.10
C GLU A 416 -17.37 -2.36 -5.66
N PHE A 417 -17.36 -1.63 -4.55
CA PHE A 417 -18.53 -0.93 -4.06
C PHE A 417 -19.01 0.08 -5.10
N ASN A 418 -18.10 0.88 -5.67
CA ASN A 418 -18.43 1.88 -6.69
C ASN A 418 -19.00 1.25 -7.97
N ARG A 419 -18.46 0.09 -8.36
CA ARG A 419 -19.01 -0.68 -9.48
C ARG A 419 -20.43 -1.17 -9.21
N SER A 420 -20.74 -1.50 -7.95
CA SER A 420 -22.00 -2.13 -7.54
C SER A 420 -23.06 -1.16 -7.01
N ALA A 421 -22.70 0.08 -6.69
CA ALA A 421 -23.56 1.06 -6.04
C ALA A 421 -23.79 2.28 -6.93
N GLY A 422 -25.07 2.56 -7.22
CA GLY A 422 -25.46 3.77 -7.94
C GLY A 422 -25.65 4.97 -7.00
N GLY A 423 -25.00 6.09 -7.33
CA GLY A 423 -25.21 7.38 -6.65
C GLY A 423 -24.53 7.52 -5.29
N VAL A 424 -23.76 6.52 -4.87
CA VAL A 424 -22.92 6.55 -3.67
C VAL A 424 -21.57 5.98 -4.02
N THR A 425 -20.51 6.71 -3.71
CA THR A 425 -19.13 6.30 -3.92
C THR A 425 -18.44 6.01 -2.59
N ALA A 426 -17.58 5.01 -2.56
CA ALA A 426 -16.64 4.70 -1.51
C ALA A 426 -15.23 5.17 -1.90
N SER A 427 -14.50 5.70 -0.91
CA SER A 427 -13.08 6.03 -1.02
C SER A 427 -12.33 5.63 0.25
N VAL A 428 -11.01 5.39 0.13
CA VAL A 428 -10.15 5.05 1.26
C VAL A 428 -9.48 6.31 1.78
N THR A 429 -9.62 6.59 3.08
CA THR A 429 -8.99 7.75 3.71
C THR A 429 -7.53 7.46 4.07
N LYS A 430 -6.72 8.51 4.31
CA LYS A 430 -5.33 8.37 4.83
C LYS A 430 -5.22 7.61 6.16
N LYS A 431 -6.32 7.39 6.87
CA LYS A 431 -6.37 6.63 8.13
C LYS A 431 -6.73 5.15 7.93
N ASN A 432 -6.73 4.66 6.69
CA ASN A 432 -7.20 3.32 6.33
C ASN A 432 -8.64 3.06 6.82
N THR A 433 -9.51 4.05 6.68
CA THR A 433 -10.95 3.90 6.88
C THR A 433 -11.66 4.11 5.56
N ILE A 434 -12.91 3.66 5.46
CA ILE A 434 -13.74 3.90 4.27
C ILE A 434 -14.64 5.11 4.50
N LEU A 435 -14.67 6.00 3.52
CA LEU A 435 -15.62 7.10 3.44
C LEU A 435 -16.62 6.80 2.34
N PHE A 436 -17.91 6.97 2.63
CA PHE A 436 -18.97 6.93 1.63
C PHE A 436 -19.50 8.34 1.39
N ASP A 437 -19.71 8.69 0.12
CA ASP A 437 -20.22 10.00 -0.27
C ASP A 437 -21.19 9.89 -1.45
N THR A 438 -22.02 10.91 -1.65
CA THR A 438 -22.91 11.04 -2.81
C THR A 438 -22.33 12.04 -3.81
N HIS A 439 -22.46 11.79 -5.11
CA HIS A 439 -21.96 12.69 -6.16
C HIS A 439 -23.06 13.03 -7.19
N ASP A 440 -22.88 14.15 -7.90
CA ASP A 440 -23.86 14.71 -8.85
C ASP A 440 -23.85 14.04 -10.24
N ASP A 441 -22.79 13.27 -10.52
CA ASP A 441 -22.56 12.70 -11.86
C ASP A 441 -23.33 11.39 -12.10
N TYR A 442 -23.97 10.82 -11.08
CA TYR A 442 -24.75 9.59 -11.22
C TYR A 442 -26.03 9.79 -12.04
N CYS A 443 -26.22 8.96 -13.07
CA CYS A 443 -27.44 8.90 -13.86
C CYS A 443 -28.27 7.64 -13.54
N ALA A 444 -29.55 7.84 -13.20
CA ALA A 444 -30.48 6.73 -13.01
C ALA A 444 -31.19 6.35 -14.33
N ILE A 445 -31.44 5.06 -14.52
CA ILE A 445 -32.27 4.56 -15.62
C ILE A 445 -33.74 4.88 -15.34
N GLU A 446 -34.34 5.67 -16.21
CA GLU A 446 -35.74 6.11 -16.12
C GLU A 446 -36.52 5.87 -17.43
N ASN A 447 -37.84 6.05 -17.34
CA ASN A 447 -38.76 6.03 -18.49
C ASN A 447 -38.66 4.78 -19.38
N VAL A 448 -38.34 3.63 -18.79
CA VAL A 448 -38.25 2.37 -19.51
C VAL A 448 -39.59 2.04 -20.16
N THR A 449 -39.59 1.95 -21.48
CA THR A 449 -40.73 1.61 -22.32
C THR A 449 -40.34 0.52 -23.30
N CYS A 450 -41.31 -0.30 -23.71
CA CYS A 450 -41.10 -1.30 -24.74
C CYS A 450 -42.28 -1.29 -25.69
N LEU A 451 -42.00 -1.49 -26.97
CA LEU A 451 -42.99 -1.57 -28.04
C LEU A 451 -42.65 -2.75 -28.93
N GLY A 452 -43.50 -3.77 -28.97
CA GLY A 452 -43.21 -4.94 -29.80
C GLY A 452 -44.28 -6.01 -29.74
N SER A 453 -43.94 -7.18 -30.27
CA SER A 453 -44.78 -8.38 -30.29
C SER A 453 -43.94 -9.61 -30.00
N ASN A 454 -44.59 -10.76 -29.75
CA ASN A 454 -43.93 -12.06 -29.52
C ASN A 454 -42.80 -11.99 -28.48
N ASN A 455 -43.18 -11.65 -27.25
CA ASN A 455 -42.37 -11.59 -26.02
C ASN A 455 -41.49 -10.32 -25.86
N ILE A 456 -41.60 -9.31 -26.74
CA ILE A 456 -41.07 -7.96 -26.48
C ILE A 456 -42.14 -7.15 -25.73
N ASP A 457 -42.24 -7.36 -24.42
CA ASP A 457 -43.15 -6.64 -23.53
C ASP A 457 -42.59 -6.46 -22.12
N LYS A 458 -43.11 -5.49 -21.35
CA LYS A 458 -42.57 -5.05 -20.05
C LYS A 458 -42.48 -6.14 -18.98
N LYS A 459 -43.14 -7.28 -19.17
CA LYS A 459 -43.14 -8.38 -18.19
C LYS A 459 -42.14 -9.47 -18.51
N ASN A 460 -41.50 -9.41 -19.68
CA ASN A 460 -40.65 -10.47 -20.18
C ASN A 460 -39.16 -10.07 -20.24
N PHE A 461 -38.80 -8.87 -19.76
CA PHE A 461 -37.41 -8.47 -19.67
C PHE A 461 -37.11 -7.84 -18.31
N GLU A 462 -35.86 -7.99 -17.91
CA GLU A 462 -35.25 -7.36 -16.74
C GLU A 462 -34.02 -6.56 -17.20
N ILE A 463 -33.74 -5.44 -16.54
CA ILE A 463 -32.55 -4.63 -16.77
C ILE A 463 -31.74 -4.69 -15.49
N THR A 464 -30.50 -5.17 -15.59
CA THR A 464 -29.54 -5.24 -14.51
C THR A 464 -28.40 -4.28 -14.83
N VAL A 465 -28.02 -3.41 -13.90
CA VAL A 465 -26.78 -2.63 -14.02
C VAL A 465 -25.65 -3.52 -13.52
N LEU A 466 -24.67 -3.76 -14.39
CA LEU A 466 -23.46 -4.54 -14.10
C LEU A 466 -22.34 -3.63 -13.59
N ASN A 467 -22.31 -2.37 -14.06
CA ASN A 467 -21.32 -1.38 -13.66
C ASN A 467 -21.97 0.01 -13.50
N TYR A 468 -22.10 0.46 -12.26
CA TYR A 468 -22.69 1.77 -11.95
C TYR A 468 -21.77 2.95 -12.28
N THR A 469 -20.44 2.76 -12.36
CA THR A 469 -19.51 3.85 -12.70
C THR A 469 -19.58 4.24 -14.18
N ALA A 470 -20.19 3.42 -15.03
CA ALA A 470 -20.44 3.76 -16.43
C ALA A 470 -21.69 4.62 -16.65
N LEU A 471 -22.53 4.80 -15.61
CA LEU A 471 -23.76 5.60 -15.69
C LEU A 471 -23.51 7.07 -15.31
N GLU A 472 -22.54 7.71 -15.96
CA GLU A 472 -22.11 9.10 -15.66
C GLU A 472 -22.51 10.14 -16.70
N PHE A 473 -23.34 9.77 -17.68
CA PHE A 473 -23.82 10.69 -18.71
C PHE A 473 -25.34 10.61 -18.93
N GLU A 474 -25.91 11.75 -19.32
CA GLU A 474 -27.33 11.83 -19.65
C GLU A 474 -27.61 11.34 -21.08
N ALA A 475 -28.68 10.57 -21.23
CA ALA A 475 -29.14 10.08 -22.51
C ALA A 475 -30.67 10.08 -22.54
N GLU A 476 -31.28 10.93 -23.37
CA GLU A 476 -32.73 10.92 -23.55
C GLU A 476 -33.13 10.06 -24.75
N GLY A 477 -33.88 8.99 -24.49
CA GLY A 477 -34.44 8.14 -25.53
C GLY A 477 -33.47 7.16 -26.17
N LEU A 478 -32.52 6.65 -25.39
CA LEU A 478 -31.69 5.52 -25.80
C LEU A 478 -32.58 4.33 -26.15
N GLU A 479 -32.48 3.82 -27.38
CA GLU A 479 -33.44 2.85 -27.92
C GLU A 479 -32.73 1.65 -28.53
N PHE A 480 -33.08 0.46 -28.06
CA PHE A 480 -32.57 -0.83 -28.54
C PHE A 480 -33.65 -1.46 -29.40
N VAL A 481 -33.38 -1.60 -30.69
CA VAL A 481 -34.36 -2.04 -31.69
C VAL A 481 -33.98 -3.43 -32.18
N ARG A 482 -34.93 -4.36 -32.08
CA ARG A 482 -34.85 -5.67 -32.72
C ARG A 482 -35.54 -5.63 -34.07
N THR A 483 -34.79 -5.92 -35.12
CA THR A 483 -35.32 -5.99 -36.48
C THR A 483 -34.99 -7.32 -37.14
N THR A 484 -35.96 -7.87 -37.88
CA THR A 484 -35.77 -9.06 -38.72
C THR A 484 -35.55 -8.63 -40.16
N ASP A 485 -34.40 -8.98 -40.72
CA ASP A 485 -34.08 -8.69 -42.10
C ASP A 485 -35.00 -9.50 -43.04
N VAL A 486 -35.71 -8.80 -43.92
CA VAL A 486 -36.77 -9.37 -44.76
C VAL A 486 -36.23 -10.30 -45.86
N ILE A 487 -34.93 -10.24 -46.15
CA ILE A 487 -34.27 -10.98 -47.24
C ILE A 487 -33.56 -12.22 -46.68
N THR A 488 -32.82 -12.06 -45.58
CA THR A 488 -32.02 -13.12 -44.95
C THR A 488 -32.80 -13.88 -43.87
N GLY A 489 -33.86 -13.28 -43.32
CA GLY A 489 -34.63 -13.83 -42.22
C GLY A 489 -33.90 -13.79 -40.87
N LEU A 490 -32.71 -13.17 -40.80
CA LEU A 490 -31.94 -13.04 -39.58
C LEU A 490 -32.43 -11.84 -38.77
N SER A 491 -32.61 -12.04 -37.46
CA SER A 491 -32.94 -10.96 -36.53
C SER A 491 -31.69 -10.47 -35.82
N SER A 492 -31.64 -9.17 -35.52
CA SER A 492 -30.57 -8.58 -34.71
C SER A 492 -31.09 -7.38 -33.92
N TRP A 493 -30.50 -7.18 -32.75
CA TRP A 493 -30.59 -5.98 -31.94
C TRP A 493 -29.60 -4.92 -32.41
N ARG A 494 -30.05 -3.67 -32.41
CA ARG A 494 -29.25 -2.49 -32.76
C ARG A 494 -29.56 -1.38 -31.79
N VAL A 495 -28.54 -0.62 -31.40
CA VAL A 495 -28.73 0.59 -30.61
C VAL A 495 -29.00 1.76 -31.55
N ASN A 496 -30.02 2.53 -31.24
CA ASN A 496 -30.29 3.85 -31.77
C ASN A 496 -29.85 4.83 -30.67
N ASN A 497 -28.61 5.31 -30.79
CA ASN A 497 -28.01 6.19 -29.81
C ASN A 497 -28.23 7.67 -30.19
N PRO A 498 -29.01 8.44 -29.41
CA PRO A 498 -29.15 9.87 -29.62
C PRO A 498 -27.96 10.69 -29.08
N THR A 499 -27.03 10.07 -28.35
CA THR A 499 -25.87 10.74 -27.73
C THR A 499 -24.64 10.71 -28.64
N GLY A 500 -23.62 11.50 -28.29
CA GLY A 500 -22.30 11.47 -28.94
C GLY A 500 -21.37 10.38 -28.40
N HIS A 501 -21.79 9.60 -27.41
CA HIS A 501 -21.00 8.55 -26.78
C HIS A 501 -20.99 7.27 -27.64
N THR A 502 -19.95 6.46 -27.50
CA THR A 502 -19.88 5.15 -28.15
C THR A 502 -20.64 4.15 -27.30
N ILE A 503 -21.81 3.70 -27.75
CA ILE A 503 -22.62 2.68 -27.07
C ILE A 503 -22.70 1.45 -27.97
N ALA A 504 -22.42 0.27 -27.42
CA ALA A 504 -22.41 -0.98 -28.16
C ALA A 504 -23.31 -2.06 -27.52
N ILE A 505 -23.67 -3.08 -28.32
CA ILE A 505 -24.39 -4.27 -27.85
C ILE A 505 -23.42 -5.45 -27.91
N ILE A 506 -23.34 -6.18 -26.80
CA ILE A 506 -22.46 -7.33 -26.62
C ILE A 506 -23.31 -8.61 -26.41
N PRO A 507 -23.06 -9.67 -27.20
CA PRO A 507 -22.26 -9.69 -28.42
C PRO A 507 -22.93 -8.92 -29.56
N THR A 508 -22.17 -8.58 -30.60
CA THR A 508 -22.70 -7.81 -31.75
C THR A 508 -23.95 -8.46 -32.34
N GLY A 509 -25.03 -7.69 -32.41
CA GLY A 509 -26.35 -8.15 -32.89
C GLY A 509 -27.26 -8.72 -31.80
N GLY A 510 -26.76 -8.89 -30.58
CA GLY A 510 -27.49 -9.33 -29.39
C GLY A 510 -28.07 -10.75 -29.48
N HIS A 511 -28.42 -11.34 -28.34
CA HIS A 511 -29.18 -12.58 -28.32
C HIS A 511 -30.64 -12.35 -27.95
N ASP A 512 -31.48 -13.29 -28.37
CA ASP A 512 -32.93 -13.22 -28.15
C ASP A 512 -33.34 -13.64 -26.73
N ASN A 513 -32.42 -14.22 -25.95
CA ASN A 513 -32.57 -14.50 -24.52
C ASN A 513 -31.94 -13.42 -23.64
N GLY A 514 -31.21 -12.47 -24.22
CA GLY A 514 -30.60 -11.35 -23.51
C GLY A 514 -29.39 -10.82 -24.25
N PHE A 515 -28.91 -9.65 -23.83
CA PHE A 515 -27.68 -9.05 -24.33
C PHE A 515 -27.17 -8.03 -23.33
N GLN A 516 -25.87 -7.74 -23.41
CA GLN A 516 -25.23 -6.69 -22.64
C GLN A 516 -25.09 -5.42 -23.48
N ILE A 517 -24.98 -4.29 -22.79
CA ILE A 517 -24.83 -2.96 -23.34
C ILE A 517 -23.58 -2.38 -22.70
N ASP A 518 -22.65 -2.01 -23.55
CA ASP A 518 -21.44 -1.26 -23.21
C ASP A 518 -21.76 0.23 -23.46
N LEU A 519 -21.58 1.04 -22.42
CA LEU A 519 -21.88 2.47 -22.42
C LEU A 519 -20.64 3.36 -22.60
N ASN A 520 -19.44 2.85 -22.30
CA ASN A 520 -18.18 3.60 -22.28
C ASN A 520 -17.20 3.19 -23.40
N GLY A 521 -17.50 2.12 -24.13
CA GLY A 521 -16.70 1.61 -25.25
C GLY A 521 -15.57 0.66 -24.85
N ASP A 522 -15.57 0.11 -23.63
CA ASP A 522 -14.51 -0.77 -23.12
C ASP A 522 -14.65 -2.25 -23.52
N ASP A 523 -15.64 -2.57 -24.38
CA ASP A 523 -16.02 -3.92 -24.80
C ASP A 523 -16.51 -4.82 -23.63
N ILE A 524 -16.89 -4.24 -22.48
CA ILE A 524 -17.48 -4.93 -21.32
C ILE A 524 -18.93 -4.44 -21.13
N GLY A 525 -19.83 -5.35 -20.76
CA GLY A 525 -21.22 -5.00 -20.50
C GLY A 525 -21.39 -4.21 -19.20
N ASP A 526 -21.89 -2.97 -19.29
CA ASP A 526 -22.26 -2.14 -18.14
C ASP A 526 -23.72 -2.32 -17.71
N ILE A 527 -24.59 -2.67 -18.67
CA ILE A 527 -26.00 -2.99 -18.44
C ILE A 527 -26.30 -4.32 -19.11
N GLU A 528 -27.02 -5.20 -18.42
CA GLU A 528 -27.56 -6.42 -19.00
C GLU A 528 -29.08 -6.32 -19.16
N ILE A 529 -29.57 -6.73 -20.34
CA ILE A 529 -30.98 -6.97 -20.58
C ILE A 529 -31.17 -8.48 -20.71
N THR A 530 -31.92 -9.09 -19.80
CA THR A 530 -32.29 -10.51 -19.86
C THR A 530 -33.75 -10.68 -20.24
N PHE A 531 -34.09 -11.78 -20.90
CA PHE A 531 -35.49 -12.12 -21.22
C PHE A 531 -35.89 -13.46 -20.60
N ASP A 532 -36.96 -13.46 -19.80
CA ASP A 532 -37.55 -14.68 -19.21
C ASP A 532 -37.90 -15.75 -20.27
N ARG A 533 -38.32 -15.27 -21.45
CA ARG A 533 -38.62 -16.10 -22.61
C ARG A 533 -37.98 -15.48 -23.84
N PRO A 534 -37.35 -16.28 -24.72
CA PRO A 534 -36.73 -15.75 -25.92
C PRO A 534 -37.70 -14.92 -26.78
N VAL A 535 -37.23 -13.75 -27.22
CA VAL A 535 -37.97 -12.88 -28.14
C VAL A 535 -37.93 -13.42 -29.57
N SER A 536 -39.03 -13.25 -30.30
CA SER A 536 -39.14 -13.72 -31.70
C SER A 536 -39.86 -12.75 -32.62
N GLY A 537 -40.33 -11.62 -32.10
CA GLY A 537 -40.96 -10.54 -32.87
C GLY A 537 -40.03 -9.34 -33.05
N ASP A 538 -40.42 -8.41 -33.92
CA ASP A 538 -39.76 -7.11 -34.00
C ASP A 538 -40.31 -6.17 -32.92
N GLY A 539 -39.46 -5.25 -32.47
CA GLY A 539 -39.81 -4.30 -31.42
C GLY A 539 -38.63 -3.47 -30.95
N SER A 540 -38.86 -2.72 -29.87
CA SER A 540 -37.86 -1.85 -29.27
C SER A 540 -38.02 -1.79 -27.75
N ILE A 541 -36.90 -1.58 -27.07
CA ILE A 541 -36.82 -1.19 -25.66
C ILE A 541 -36.19 0.20 -25.65
N ARG A 542 -36.83 1.16 -24.97
CA ARG A 542 -36.35 2.53 -24.85
C ARG A 542 -36.21 2.90 -23.38
N MET A 543 -35.12 3.58 -23.04
CA MET A 543 -34.84 4.09 -21.70
C MET A 543 -34.19 5.46 -21.76
N ASP A 544 -34.26 6.18 -20.65
CA ASP A 544 -33.53 7.44 -20.44
C ASP A 544 -32.49 7.24 -19.33
N LEU A 545 -31.31 7.84 -19.46
CA LEU A 545 -30.33 8.02 -18.39
C LEU A 545 -30.43 9.47 -17.93
N LYS A 546 -30.78 9.70 -16.66
CA LYS A 546 -30.98 11.05 -16.12
C LYS A 546 -30.16 11.28 -14.87
N SER A 547 -29.44 12.40 -14.83
CA SER A 547 -28.63 12.78 -13.67
C SER A 547 -29.51 12.95 -12.43
N LYS A 548 -28.96 12.49 -11.31
CA LYS A 548 -29.47 12.70 -9.96
C LYS A 548 -28.52 13.62 -9.22
N LYS A 549 -29.08 14.62 -8.55
CA LYS A 549 -28.30 15.47 -7.67
C LYS A 549 -27.90 14.70 -6.43
N ALA A 550 -26.68 14.91 -5.96
CA ALA A 550 -26.16 14.37 -4.71
C ALA A 550 -27.14 14.65 -3.54
N ASP A 551 -27.67 15.88 -3.46
CA ASP A 551 -28.63 16.29 -2.42
C ASP A 551 -29.95 15.49 -2.43
N ASP A 552 -30.31 14.88 -3.55
CA ASP A 552 -31.52 14.05 -3.69
C ASP A 552 -31.25 12.57 -3.35
N LEU A 553 -29.98 12.20 -3.16
CA LEU A 553 -29.52 10.86 -2.83
C LEU A 553 -29.29 10.74 -1.32
N SER A 554 -29.62 9.57 -0.77
CA SER A 554 -29.38 9.27 0.63
C SER A 554 -29.05 7.80 0.77
N TYR A 555 -28.06 7.49 1.62
CA TYR A 555 -27.67 6.12 1.93
C TYR A 555 -27.73 5.88 3.44
N ALA A 556 -27.86 4.62 3.80
CA ALA A 556 -27.80 4.18 5.18
C ALA A 556 -27.27 2.75 5.24
N PHE A 557 -26.44 2.47 6.24
CA PHE A 557 -25.97 1.12 6.55
C PHE A 557 -26.77 0.55 7.71
N ALA A 558 -27.14 -0.72 7.60
CA ALA A 558 -27.83 -1.44 8.67
C ALA A 558 -27.32 -2.89 8.70
N GLY A 559 -26.87 -3.32 9.88
CA GLY A 559 -26.63 -4.74 10.13
C GLY A 559 -27.94 -5.47 10.44
N ASP A 560 -27.98 -6.77 10.21
CA ASP A 560 -29.06 -7.63 10.73
C ASP A 560 -28.69 -8.21 12.10
N GLU A 561 -29.66 -8.82 12.78
CA GLU A 561 -29.46 -9.45 14.09
C GLU A 561 -28.60 -10.73 14.03
N ALA A 562 -28.19 -11.19 12.83
CA ALA A 562 -27.58 -12.51 12.63
C ALA A 562 -26.07 -12.57 12.89
N GLY A 563 -25.45 -11.47 13.31
CA GLY A 563 -24.08 -11.43 13.82
C GLY A 563 -23.36 -10.18 13.35
N ASP A 564 -22.91 -9.37 14.31
CA ASP A 564 -21.98 -8.28 14.03
C ASP A 564 -20.60 -8.90 13.73
N SER A 565 -20.15 -8.79 12.49
CA SER A 565 -18.81 -9.23 12.07
C SER A 565 -17.70 -8.27 12.52
N GLY A 566 -18.05 -7.14 13.14
CA GLY A 566 -17.12 -6.07 13.49
C GLY A 566 -16.58 -5.32 12.28
N VAL A 567 -16.95 -5.70 11.04
CA VAL A 567 -16.41 -5.12 9.81
C VAL A 567 -16.73 -3.63 9.72
N ALA A 568 -17.95 -3.20 10.03
CA ALA A 568 -18.28 -1.77 10.02
C ALA A 568 -17.41 -0.98 11.01
N ALA A 569 -17.15 -1.52 12.19
CA ALA A 569 -16.29 -0.90 13.19
C ALA A 569 -14.81 -0.86 12.74
N ALA A 570 -14.32 -1.96 12.17
CA ALA A 570 -12.95 -2.07 11.64
C ALA A 570 -12.71 -1.09 10.47
N LEU A 571 -13.71 -0.92 9.60
CA LEU A 571 -13.67 0.01 8.47
C LEU A 571 -13.91 1.48 8.88
N GLY A 572 -14.28 1.74 10.14
CA GLY A 572 -14.60 3.07 10.66
C GLY A 572 -15.95 3.62 10.20
N VAL A 573 -16.83 2.76 9.71
CA VAL A 573 -18.14 3.13 9.16
C VAL A 573 -19.15 3.31 10.30
N ASN A 574 -19.70 4.52 10.42
CA ASN A 574 -20.76 4.87 11.38
C ASN A 574 -20.43 4.52 12.84
N THR A 575 -19.16 4.67 13.25
CA THR A 575 -18.71 4.30 14.60
C THR A 575 -18.95 5.41 15.62
N PHE A 576 -19.41 5.05 16.82
CA PHE A 576 -19.54 5.98 17.94
C PHE A 576 -18.18 6.34 18.55
N PHE A 577 -17.28 5.36 18.64
CA PHE A 577 -15.90 5.53 19.11
C PHE A 577 -14.91 5.36 17.95
N THR A 578 -13.78 6.04 18.07
CA THR A 578 -12.61 5.89 17.20
C THR A 578 -11.40 5.49 18.04
N GLY A 579 -10.36 4.97 17.38
CA GLY A 579 -9.13 4.47 18.02
C GLY A 579 -9.08 2.94 18.07
N THR A 580 -7.88 2.40 18.27
CA THR A 580 -7.59 0.95 18.21
C THR A 580 -7.19 0.36 19.55
N GLY A 581 -7.13 1.19 20.61
CA GLY A 581 -6.76 0.74 21.95
C GLY A 581 -7.02 1.79 23.03
N ALA A 582 -6.84 1.41 24.30
CA ALA A 582 -7.23 2.22 25.46
C ALA A 582 -6.59 3.62 25.54
N SER A 583 -5.41 3.83 24.95
CA SER A 583 -4.75 5.14 24.89
C SER A 583 -5.23 6.04 23.75
N THR A 584 -5.86 5.46 22.74
CA THR A 584 -6.31 6.13 21.51
C THR A 584 -7.82 6.25 21.40
N ILE A 585 -8.57 5.52 22.23
CA ILE A 585 -10.02 5.53 22.21
C ILE A 585 -10.55 6.94 22.46
N SER A 586 -11.43 7.41 21.57
CA SER A 586 -12.07 8.71 21.68
C SER A 586 -13.47 8.68 21.06
N VAL A 587 -14.32 9.63 21.44
CA VAL A 587 -15.64 9.79 20.81
C VAL A 587 -15.45 10.31 19.39
N ASN A 588 -16.13 9.70 18.42
CA ASN A 588 -16.10 10.17 17.04
C ASN A 588 -16.57 11.63 16.96
N ASN A 589 -15.83 12.50 16.27
CA ASN A 589 -16.16 13.92 16.22
C ASN A 589 -17.53 14.18 15.57
N VAL A 590 -18.00 13.30 14.68
CA VAL A 590 -19.32 13.40 14.05
C VAL A 590 -20.44 13.39 15.09
N VAL A 591 -20.33 12.53 16.11
CA VAL A 591 -21.35 12.41 17.17
C VAL A 591 -21.24 13.48 18.26
N SER A 592 -20.28 14.42 18.13
CA SER A 592 -20.23 15.61 19.00
C SER A 592 -21.37 16.58 18.70
N ASP A 593 -21.92 16.52 17.47
CA ASP A 593 -23.20 17.12 17.14
C ASP A 593 -24.33 16.17 17.57
N GLY A 594 -25.15 16.63 18.53
CA GLY A 594 -26.25 15.83 19.07
C GLY A 594 -27.33 15.51 18.05
N ASP A 595 -27.44 16.29 16.97
CA ASP A 595 -28.40 16.05 15.89
C ASP A 595 -27.96 14.92 14.94
N LEU A 596 -26.67 14.55 14.97
CA LEU A 596 -26.07 13.47 14.17
C LEU A 596 -25.96 12.14 14.93
N LEU A 597 -26.51 12.05 16.15
CA LEU A 597 -26.59 10.81 16.91
C LEU A 597 -27.67 9.89 16.35
N ALA A 598 -27.26 8.80 15.70
CA ALA A 598 -28.15 7.78 15.17
C ALA A 598 -28.78 6.93 16.31
N SER A 599 -29.91 7.38 16.87
CA SER A 599 -30.60 6.67 17.96
C SER A 599 -31.49 5.50 17.51
N GLY A 600 -31.94 5.51 16.26
CA GLY A 600 -32.77 4.47 15.65
C GLY A 600 -31.98 3.53 14.75
N ILE A 601 -32.57 2.38 14.41
CA ILE A 601 -32.03 1.44 13.43
C ILE A 601 -32.89 1.52 12.16
N LEU A 602 -32.26 1.46 10.99
CA LEU A 602 -32.99 1.41 9.72
C LEU A 602 -33.81 0.12 9.69
N ASN A 603 -35.11 0.23 9.45
CA ASN A 603 -35.93 -0.95 9.24
C ASN A 603 -35.61 -1.55 7.86
N THR A 604 -35.05 -2.77 7.84
CA THR A 604 -34.56 -3.43 6.62
C THR A 604 -35.67 -3.87 5.66
N GLU A 605 -36.94 -3.95 6.10
CA GLU A 605 -38.09 -4.26 5.23
C GLU A 605 -38.66 -2.99 4.55
N THR A 606 -38.62 -1.86 5.23
CA THR A 606 -39.25 -0.60 4.78
C THR A 606 -38.26 0.46 4.34
N PHE A 607 -36.97 0.26 4.58
CA PHE A 607 -35.86 1.17 4.32
C PHE A 607 -36.09 2.58 4.89
N LYS A 608 -36.70 2.65 6.08
CA LYS A 608 -37.06 3.92 6.74
C LYS A 608 -36.53 3.96 8.16
N LEU A 609 -36.04 5.14 8.53
CA LEU A 609 -35.74 5.51 9.91
C LEU A 609 -36.99 6.13 10.55
N ALA A 610 -37.43 5.59 11.68
CA ALA A 610 -38.53 6.17 12.42
C ALA A 610 -38.03 7.28 13.36
N SER A 611 -38.60 8.49 13.25
CA SER A 611 -38.19 9.70 14.00
C SER A 611 -38.27 9.62 15.54
N SER A 612 -38.75 8.51 16.10
CA SER A 612 -38.81 8.29 17.55
C SER A 612 -38.25 6.92 17.95
N ASP A 613 -37.51 6.29 17.03
CA ASP A 613 -36.83 5.05 17.30
C ASP A 613 -35.59 5.30 18.16
N ASN A 614 -35.50 4.54 19.25
CA ASN A 614 -34.39 4.54 20.18
C ASN A 614 -33.74 3.15 20.31
N THR A 615 -34.01 2.25 19.35
CA THR A 615 -33.52 0.87 19.37
C THR A 615 -32.00 0.81 19.36
N ASN A 616 -31.30 1.64 18.57
CA ASN A 616 -29.84 1.69 18.56
C ASN A 616 -29.28 2.22 19.89
N ALA A 617 -29.89 3.29 20.43
CA ALA A 617 -29.49 3.84 21.73
C ALA A 617 -29.74 2.85 22.89
N ARG A 618 -30.81 2.05 22.80
CA ARG A 618 -31.08 0.94 23.72
C ARG A 618 -30.03 -0.15 23.56
N ALA A 619 -29.75 -0.60 22.34
CA ALA A 619 -28.75 -1.62 22.04
C ALA A 619 -27.38 -1.22 22.61
N MET A 620 -26.93 0.02 22.36
CA MET A 620 -25.70 0.57 22.93
C MET A 620 -25.70 0.59 24.47
N ALA A 621 -26.85 0.81 25.12
CA ALA A 621 -26.95 0.74 26.58
C ALA A 621 -26.91 -0.69 27.10
N GLU A 622 -27.47 -1.65 26.35
CA GLU A 622 -27.43 -3.08 26.69
C GLU A 622 -26.07 -3.72 26.39
N THR A 623 -25.24 -3.14 25.50
CA THR A 623 -23.85 -3.60 25.22
C THR A 623 -22.99 -3.74 26.48
N ARG A 624 -23.32 -2.99 27.55
CA ARG A 624 -22.69 -3.16 28.86
C ARG A 624 -22.81 -4.59 29.42
N TYR A 625 -23.92 -5.25 29.14
CA TYR A 625 -24.29 -6.58 29.63
C TYR A 625 -24.13 -7.66 28.56
N ASP A 626 -24.00 -7.27 27.29
CA ASP A 626 -23.76 -8.20 26.21
C ASP A 626 -22.45 -8.95 26.43
N SER A 627 -22.50 -10.25 26.18
CA SER A 627 -21.32 -11.10 26.23
C SER A 627 -20.50 -10.86 24.98
N VAL A 628 -19.29 -10.35 25.18
CA VAL A 628 -18.33 -10.06 24.11
C VAL A 628 -17.05 -10.83 24.38
N ASP A 629 -16.38 -11.24 23.32
CA ASP A 629 -15.12 -11.95 23.40
C ASP A 629 -14.02 -10.98 23.83
N MET A 630 -13.52 -11.19 25.05
CA MET A 630 -12.47 -10.38 25.65
C MET A 630 -11.17 -11.15 25.70
N LYS A 631 -10.11 -10.57 25.12
CA LYS A 631 -8.75 -11.10 25.21
C LYS A 631 -8.17 -10.83 26.61
N ALA A 632 -7.59 -11.84 27.22
CA ALA A 632 -6.86 -11.77 28.48
C ALA A 632 -5.40 -12.18 28.26
N TYR A 633 -4.48 -11.27 28.61
CA TYR A 633 -3.05 -11.44 28.42
C TYR A 633 -2.39 -11.98 29.70
N THR A 634 -1.69 -13.09 29.58
CA THR A 634 -0.91 -13.69 30.67
C THR A 634 0.57 -13.61 30.36
N TYR A 635 1.33 -12.96 31.25
CA TYR A 635 2.77 -12.80 31.10
C TYR A 635 3.48 -13.73 32.08
N THR A 636 4.12 -14.78 31.57
CA THR A 636 4.89 -15.71 32.40
C THR A 636 6.37 -15.54 32.14
N ARG A 637 7.13 -15.26 33.21
CA ARG A 637 8.57 -15.00 33.11
C ARG A 637 9.29 -16.22 32.56
N GLY A 638 9.83 -16.09 31.35
CA GLY A 638 10.58 -17.15 30.66
C GLY A 638 9.72 -18.06 29.78
N GLU A 639 8.41 -17.83 29.69
CA GLU A 639 7.47 -18.66 28.90
C GLU A 639 6.64 -17.83 27.88
N GLY A 640 7.02 -16.57 27.63
CA GLY A 640 6.35 -15.71 26.65
C GLY A 640 5.04 -15.09 27.16
N VAL A 641 4.25 -14.55 26.22
CA VAL A 641 2.91 -14.01 26.47
C VAL A 641 1.91 -15.00 25.90
N SER A 642 0.88 -15.35 26.66
CA SER A 642 -0.27 -16.10 26.14
C SER A 642 -1.53 -15.26 26.19
N VAL A 643 -2.39 -15.46 25.21
CA VAL A 643 -3.70 -14.83 25.12
C VAL A 643 -4.77 -15.90 25.26
N THR A 644 -5.79 -15.60 26.04
CA THR A 644 -7.01 -16.41 26.08
C THR A 644 -8.20 -15.53 25.78
N VAL A 645 -9.12 -15.99 24.95
CA VAL A 645 -10.40 -15.32 24.73
C VAL A 645 -11.39 -15.83 25.77
N THR A 646 -12.17 -14.93 26.35
CA THR A 646 -13.26 -15.30 27.25
C THR A 646 -14.45 -14.41 26.96
N ALA A 647 -15.57 -15.06 26.63
CA ALA A 647 -16.86 -14.40 26.51
C ALA A 647 -17.30 -13.86 27.88
N THR A 648 -17.42 -12.55 28.01
CA THR A 648 -17.82 -11.87 29.26
C THR A 648 -18.47 -10.53 28.95
N SER A 649 -19.21 -9.97 29.92
CA SER A 649 -19.74 -8.62 29.77
C SER A 649 -18.67 -7.57 30.08
N LEU A 650 -18.83 -6.36 29.53
CA LEU A 650 -17.92 -5.24 29.84
C LEU A 650 -17.89 -4.92 31.34
N ASP A 651 -19.04 -5.04 32.02
CA ASP A 651 -19.15 -4.81 33.46
C ASP A 651 -18.41 -5.88 34.28
N ASP A 652 -18.59 -7.15 33.93
CA ASP A 652 -17.92 -8.27 34.60
C ASP A 652 -16.41 -8.25 34.35
N TYR A 653 -15.97 -7.93 33.13
CA TYR A 653 -14.55 -7.79 32.80
C TYR A 653 -13.89 -6.68 33.62
N GLN A 654 -14.55 -5.52 33.75
CA GLN A 654 -14.07 -4.42 34.58
C GLN A 654 -13.98 -4.84 36.05
N ALA A 655 -15.00 -5.51 36.59
CA ALA A 655 -15.01 -6.01 37.96
C ALA A 655 -13.90 -7.05 38.20
N PHE A 656 -13.70 -7.96 37.24
CA PHE A 656 -12.63 -8.96 37.25
C PHE A 656 -11.26 -8.29 37.30
N LEU A 657 -11.00 -7.28 36.45
CA LEU A 657 -9.71 -6.58 36.40
C LEU A 657 -9.38 -5.91 37.75
N VAL A 658 -10.34 -5.19 38.34
CA VAL A 658 -10.16 -4.55 39.66
C VAL A 658 -9.92 -5.59 40.75
N SER A 659 -10.67 -6.70 40.73
CA SER A 659 -10.51 -7.80 41.68
C SER A 659 -9.14 -8.48 41.57
N ASN A 660 -8.67 -8.69 40.34
CA ASN A 660 -7.37 -9.33 40.07
C ASN A 660 -6.21 -8.46 40.58
N ILE A 661 -6.24 -7.14 40.32
CA ILE A 661 -5.26 -6.19 40.87
C ILE A 661 -5.28 -6.22 42.41
N GLY A 662 -6.47 -6.16 43.00
CA GLY A 662 -6.62 -6.15 44.47
C GLY A 662 -6.11 -7.42 45.13
N SER A 663 -6.47 -8.59 44.59
CA SER A 663 -6.03 -9.89 45.10
C SER A 663 -4.53 -10.12 44.90
N THR A 664 -3.97 -9.73 43.75
CA THR A 664 -2.53 -9.78 43.49
C THR A 664 -1.76 -8.91 44.47
N ALA A 665 -2.19 -7.66 44.68
CA ALA A 665 -1.55 -6.75 45.64
C ALA A 665 -1.61 -7.30 47.07
N ALA A 666 -2.74 -7.86 47.50
CA ALA A 666 -2.88 -8.49 48.81
C ALA A 666 -1.94 -9.71 48.97
N GLY A 667 -1.80 -10.52 47.92
CA GLY A 667 -0.88 -11.65 47.87
C GLY A 667 0.59 -11.20 47.99
N ILE A 668 1.00 -10.19 47.23
CA ILE A 668 2.35 -9.64 47.27
C ILE A 668 2.67 -9.05 48.66
N ASN A 669 1.75 -8.29 49.26
CA ASN A 669 1.94 -7.75 50.60
C ASN A 669 2.11 -8.87 51.65
N SER A 670 1.32 -9.93 51.56
CA SER A 670 1.45 -11.09 52.46
C SER A 670 2.80 -11.80 52.28
N ALA A 671 3.28 -11.93 51.05
CA ALA A 671 4.59 -12.53 50.75
C ALA A 671 5.76 -11.65 51.23
N LEU A 672 5.60 -10.32 51.14
CA LEU A 672 6.56 -9.35 51.69
C LEU A 672 6.64 -9.48 53.22
N ASP A 673 5.50 -9.44 53.93
CA ASP A 673 5.45 -9.59 55.39
C ASP A 673 6.11 -10.90 55.87
N TYR A 674 5.85 -12.00 55.15
CA TYR A 674 6.49 -13.28 55.41
C TYR A 674 8.01 -13.22 55.20
N SER A 675 8.45 -12.62 54.11
CA SER A 675 9.88 -12.50 53.78
C SER A 675 10.63 -11.61 54.77
N GLU A 676 10.04 -10.49 55.20
CA GLU A 676 10.59 -9.62 56.24
C GLU A 676 10.72 -10.37 57.57
N THR A 677 9.69 -11.13 57.94
CA THR A 677 9.73 -11.98 59.14
C THR A 677 10.84 -13.03 59.05
N LEU A 678 11.01 -13.67 57.90
CA LEU A 678 12.07 -14.64 57.66
C LEU A 678 13.47 -13.99 57.77
N VAL A 679 13.67 -12.82 57.15
CA VAL A 679 14.92 -12.06 57.23
C VAL A 679 15.23 -11.68 58.69
N TYR A 680 14.24 -11.23 59.45
CA TYR A 680 14.40 -10.92 60.86
C TYR A 680 14.83 -12.14 61.67
N GLN A 681 14.18 -13.29 61.48
CA GLN A 681 14.52 -14.55 62.17
C GLN A 681 15.93 -15.03 61.83
N LEU A 682 16.30 -15.02 60.54
CA LEU A 682 17.64 -15.41 60.08
C LEU A 682 18.72 -14.47 60.61
N THR A 683 18.44 -13.16 60.68
CA THR A 683 19.36 -12.17 61.25
C THR A 683 19.56 -12.41 62.74
N ALA A 684 18.47 -12.61 63.50
CA ALA A 684 18.56 -12.92 64.93
C ALA A 684 19.32 -14.24 65.19
N GLN A 685 19.13 -15.25 64.36
CA GLN A 685 19.86 -16.52 64.46
C GLN A 685 21.36 -16.34 64.14
N ARG A 686 21.68 -15.59 63.07
CA ARG A 686 23.07 -15.23 62.74
C ARG A 686 23.74 -14.51 63.90
N ASP A 687 23.07 -13.52 64.47
CA ASP A 687 23.59 -12.72 65.58
C ASP A 687 23.75 -13.58 66.85
N SER A 688 22.84 -14.51 67.12
CA SER A 688 23.00 -15.45 68.24
C SER A 688 24.24 -16.35 68.13
N ILE A 689 24.74 -16.63 66.92
CA ILE A 689 25.91 -17.49 66.70
C ILE A 689 27.19 -16.66 66.56
N SER A 690 27.12 -15.55 65.84
CA SER A 690 28.29 -14.79 65.38
C SER A 690 28.46 -13.45 66.08
N ALA A 691 27.42 -12.91 66.73
CA ALA A 691 27.57 -11.70 67.50
C ALA A 691 28.23 -12.02 68.84
N VAL A 692 29.18 -11.18 69.23
CA VAL A 692 29.81 -11.21 70.54
C VAL A 692 28.93 -10.49 71.54
N SER A 693 28.76 -11.09 72.72
CA SER A 693 28.11 -10.41 73.84
C SER A 693 29.08 -9.39 74.43
N LEU A 694 28.70 -8.10 74.41
CA LEU A 694 29.49 -7.02 74.99
C LEU A 694 29.78 -7.24 76.48
N ASP A 695 28.89 -7.92 77.19
CA ASP A 695 29.08 -8.25 78.60
C ASP A 695 30.14 -9.35 78.79
N GLU A 696 30.16 -10.39 77.94
CA GLU A 696 31.23 -11.40 77.98
C GLU A 696 32.57 -10.81 77.57
N GLU A 697 32.62 -10.01 76.51
CA GLU A 697 33.84 -9.31 76.09
C GLU A 697 34.32 -8.34 77.19
N MET A 698 33.43 -7.65 77.90
CA MET A 698 33.80 -6.79 79.02
C MET A 698 34.36 -7.58 80.22
N ILE A 699 33.78 -8.75 80.52
CA ILE A 699 34.30 -9.65 81.55
C ILE A 699 35.69 -10.17 81.15
N ASN A 700 35.85 -10.62 79.91
CA ASN A 700 37.15 -11.08 79.39
C ASN A 700 38.20 -9.98 79.41
N LEU A 701 37.82 -8.76 79.00
CA LEU A 701 38.69 -7.60 78.99
C LEU A 701 39.09 -7.19 80.41
N THR A 702 38.16 -7.23 81.36
CA THR A 702 38.46 -7.01 82.79
C THR A 702 39.39 -8.10 83.35
N ALA A 703 39.15 -9.37 83.00
CA ALA A 703 40.01 -10.48 83.40
C ALA A 703 41.43 -10.35 82.83
N GLN A 704 41.57 -9.97 81.56
CA GLN A 704 42.87 -9.69 80.93
C GLN A 704 43.57 -8.50 81.58
N GLN A 705 42.84 -7.42 81.92
CA GLN A 705 43.40 -6.28 82.66
C GLN A 705 43.91 -6.70 84.05
N GLN A 706 43.16 -7.53 84.78
CA GLN A 706 43.58 -8.05 86.09
C GLN A 706 44.81 -8.97 85.96
N ALA A 707 44.84 -9.85 84.96
CA ALA A 707 46.00 -10.69 84.68
C ALA A 707 47.24 -9.86 84.33
N TYR A 708 47.09 -8.79 83.54
CA TYR A 708 48.16 -7.86 83.22
C TYR A 708 48.69 -7.13 84.46
N LEU A 709 47.80 -6.63 85.32
CA LEU A 709 48.18 -6.00 86.59
C LEU A 709 48.91 -6.97 87.51
N ALA A 710 48.47 -8.23 87.59
CA ALA A 710 49.14 -9.28 88.36
C ALA A 710 50.55 -9.60 87.80
N ALA A 711 50.69 -9.70 86.47
CA ALA A 711 51.98 -9.92 85.81
C ALA A 711 52.94 -8.74 86.00
N ALA A 712 52.45 -7.50 85.86
CA ALA A 712 53.22 -6.29 86.12
C ALA A 712 53.68 -6.23 87.59
N LYS A 713 52.83 -6.63 88.54
CA LYS A 713 53.19 -6.70 89.95
C LYS A 713 54.24 -7.79 90.21
N LEU A 714 54.12 -8.97 89.60
CA LEU A 714 55.16 -10.01 89.65
C LEU A 714 56.49 -9.50 89.09
N LEU A 715 56.48 -8.85 87.93
CA LEU A 715 57.67 -8.21 87.34
C LEU A 715 58.27 -7.16 88.26
N THR A 716 57.45 -6.31 88.87
CA THR A 716 57.91 -5.29 89.82
C THR A 716 58.53 -5.94 91.05
N THR A 717 57.92 -7.02 91.57
CA THR A 717 58.45 -7.75 92.72
C THR A 717 59.77 -8.44 92.37
N VAL A 718 59.89 -9.00 91.17
CA VAL A 718 61.14 -9.59 90.65
C VAL A 718 62.21 -8.51 90.44
N GLN A 719 61.84 -7.34 89.92
CA GLN A 719 62.73 -6.18 89.78
C GLN A 719 63.26 -5.74 91.15
N GLU A 720 62.38 -5.58 92.14
CA GLU A 720 62.75 -5.26 93.53
C GLU A 720 63.68 -6.32 94.13
N MET A 721 63.44 -7.61 93.86
CA MET A 721 64.34 -8.69 94.27
C MET A 721 65.71 -8.63 93.57
N PHE A 722 65.76 -8.30 92.28
CA PHE A 722 67.02 -8.10 91.54
C PHE A 722 67.80 -6.89 92.05
N ASP A 723 67.12 -5.77 92.29
CA ASP A 723 67.73 -4.56 92.83
C ASP A 723 68.29 -4.80 94.25
N ALA A 724 67.55 -5.53 95.09
CA ALA A 724 68.02 -5.94 96.42
C ALA A 724 69.26 -6.86 96.34
N LEU A 725 69.30 -7.81 95.39
CA LEU A 725 70.49 -8.64 95.15
C LEU A 725 71.69 -7.80 94.67
N LEU A 726 71.47 -6.85 93.76
CA LEU A 726 72.53 -5.97 93.25
C LEU A 726 73.07 -5.00 94.31
N ALA A 727 72.22 -4.53 95.24
CA ALA A 727 72.60 -3.63 96.32
C ALA A 727 73.42 -4.31 97.45
N THR A 728 73.55 -5.65 97.45
CA THR A 728 74.38 -6.41 98.42
C THR A 728 75.82 -6.65 97.97
N ARG A 729 76.26 -5.98 96.90
CA ARG A 729 77.67 -5.81 96.52
C ARG A 729 78.21 -4.46 96.98
#